data_AF-A0AAD6HIA7-F1
#
_entry.id   AF-A0AAD6HIA7-F1
#
_cell.length_a   1.000
_cell.length_b   1.000
_cell.length_c   1.000
_cell.angle_alpha   90.00
_cell.angle_beta   90.00
_cell.angle_gamma   90.00
#
_symmetry.space_group_name_H-M   'P 1'
#
loop_
_entity.id
_entity.type
_entity.pdbx_description
1 polymer ?
#
loop_
_entity_poly.entity_id
_entity_poly.type
_entity_poly.pdbx_seq_one_letter_code
_entity_poly.pdbx_strand_id
1 'polypeptide(L)'
;MSFARATRIFRSRPISSLQARAMHIQSIPMWTGKGNNYAYLVTDEPTKHSVIIDPANPPEVAPELKSQISAGKIDLTAIVNTHHHWDHSGGNDDMLKEFGKLPVIGGSKCQSVTQTPAHGETFKIGERITVKALHTPCHTQDSICYFMQDGDERVVFTGDTLFIGGCGRFFEGNAAEMHKALNETLASLPDDTKVYPGHEYTKQNVKFCIAVSQSEPIKKLEAFAEANKETQGKFTIGDEKLHNVFMRVNDPEIQKATGKTDPVDVMAALREMKNAMYYGGSSDTEAQNHLEVVFYPDSNHRRKSSLVTMEKPRIRPHHDLQDRTTACYVHSLIAGEWAAPLPKGAEAQDVIRTLSEDEPPVDAKVLGEDNVVSVVDSDNKTVKPEPTILQSRHLTKRQLSDMAWNVRKLSKKLGSIKLKLTVKNVFIVSKTHDESLVSLTRKVTRWLLSQDRDTPYIVYVERRMETHPDFGTLQLLQDEPSAKGRLKFWDPKLAQEQPHLFDFVITLGGDGTVLYTSWLFQRIVPPVLSFALGSLGFLTNFDFADHKRILENAFRDGVVVSLRLRFECTIMRSKARLKDPHSPTLTDRDLVEELIGEEGEDTLTHTPDRVYEILNDVVLDRGPNPTMSQIELFGDDEHFTTLLADGICIATPTGSTAYNLAAGGSLSHPENPVILVTAICAHTLSFRPIILPDTIVLRMGVPYDARTSSWASFDGRERVELQPGDYVTVSASRYPFANVLPQGRRGEDWVHSISKTLNWNSRTKQKSFK
;
A
#
# COMPACT_ATOMS: atom_id res chain seq x y z
N MET A 1 -83.10 -37.02 -38.67
CA MET A 1 -82.53 -35.92 -39.49
C MET A 1 -81.01 -36.01 -39.44
N SER A 2 -80.39 -35.75 -40.59
CA SER A 2 -79.07 -36.23 -41.06
C SER A 2 -77.84 -35.54 -40.43
N PHE A 3 -76.72 -36.25 -40.50
CA PHE A 3 -75.34 -35.84 -40.19
C PHE A 3 -74.68 -34.97 -41.29
N ALA A 4 -73.66 -34.19 -40.87
CA ALA A 4 -72.41 -33.77 -41.55
C ALA A 4 -72.25 -32.41 -42.29
N ARG A 5 -71.13 -31.75 -41.90
CA ARG A 5 -70.06 -31.02 -42.67
C ARG A 5 -70.14 -29.53 -43.09
N ALA A 6 -69.16 -28.76 -42.56
CA ALA A 6 -68.20 -27.82 -43.20
C ALA A 6 -68.73 -26.51 -43.86
N THR A 7 -68.05 -25.35 -44.00
CA THR A 7 -66.62 -24.96 -43.97
C THR A 7 -66.43 -23.42 -43.91
N ARG A 8 -65.31 -22.97 -43.31
CA ARG A 8 -64.48 -21.73 -43.45
C ARG A 8 -64.91 -20.58 -44.40
N ILE A 9 -64.74 -19.32 -43.93
CA ILE A 9 -63.82 -18.29 -44.49
C ILE A 9 -63.34 -17.36 -43.34
N PHE A 10 -62.05 -17.39 -43.00
CA PHE A 10 -61.37 -16.32 -42.25
C PHE A 10 -60.37 -15.65 -43.19
N ARG A 11 -60.51 -14.33 -43.39
CA ARG A 11 -59.55 -13.52 -44.14
C ARG A 11 -58.23 -13.46 -43.36
N SER A 12 -57.15 -13.92 -43.97
CA SER A 12 -55.79 -13.75 -43.49
C SER A 12 -55.42 -12.26 -43.48
N ARG A 13 -55.09 -11.73 -42.30
CA ARG A 13 -54.20 -10.57 -42.19
C ARG A 13 -52.79 -11.02 -42.59
N PRO A 14 -52.01 -10.19 -43.30
CA PRO A 14 -50.66 -10.57 -43.69
C PRO A 14 -49.83 -10.80 -42.43
N ILE A 15 -49.10 -11.91 -42.41
CA ILE A 15 -48.05 -12.21 -41.43
C ILE A 15 -47.03 -11.09 -41.56
N SER A 16 -46.91 -10.23 -40.55
CA SER A 16 -45.78 -9.31 -40.45
C SER A 16 -44.52 -10.17 -40.42
N SER A 17 -43.65 -9.97 -41.41
CA SER A 17 -42.33 -10.57 -41.48
C SER A 17 -41.66 -10.50 -40.10
N LEU A 18 -41.24 -11.65 -39.58
CA LEU A 18 -40.25 -11.74 -38.51
C LEU A 18 -39.04 -10.91 -38.93
N GLN A 19 -38.89 -9.69 -38.41
CA GLN A 19 -37.64 -8.94 -38.54
C GLN A 19 -36.57 -9.75 -37.81
N ALA A 20 -35.67 -10.39 -38.56
CA ALA A 20 -34.50 -11.03 -38.01
C ALA A 20 -33.68 -9.97 -37.25
N ARG A 21 -33.26 -10.29 -36.01
CA ARG A 21 -32.33 -9.45 -35.25
C ARG A 21 -31.03 -9.35 -36.04
N ALA A 22 -30.65 -8.15 -36.47
CA ALA A 22 -29.47 -7.94 -37.30
C ALA A 22 -28.26 -7.42 -36.51
N MET A 23 -28.45 -6.61 -35.47
CA MET A 23 -27.37 -6.28 -34.53
C MET A 23 -27.09 -7.45 -33.57
N HIS A 24 -25.89 -8.02 -33.63
CA HIS A 24 -25.41 -9.04 -32.70
C HIS A 24 -24.32 -8.46 -31.78
N ILE A 25 -24.50 -8.61 -30.47
CA ILE A 25 -23.56 -8.12 -29.46
C ILE A 25 -23.06 -9.32 -28.65
N GLN A 26 -21.74 -9.49 -28.63
CA GLN A 26 -21.08 -10.46 -27.77
C GLN A 26 -20.22 -9.73 -26.74
N SER A 27 -20.46 -10.02 -25.47
CA SER A 27 -19.57 -9.62 -24.38
C SER A 27 -18.39 -10.58 -24.32
N ILE A 28 -17.18 -10.02 -24.27
CA ILE A 28 -15.93 -10.75 -24.05
C ILE A 28 -15.40 -10.30 -22.69
N PRO A 29 -15.58 -11.11 -21.63
CA PRO A 29 -15.05 -10.77 -20.32
C PRO A 29 -13.51 -10.78 -20.33
N MET A 30 -12.89 -9.70 -19.88
CA MET A 30 -11.44 -9.58 -19.73
C MET A 30 -11.06 -9.75 -18.25
N TRP A 31 -11.08 -11.00 -17.79
CA TRP A 31 -11.10 -11.36 -16.35
C TRP A 31 -9.88 -12.17 -15.88
N THR A 32 -8.88 -12.36 -16.74
CA THR A 32 -7.63 -12.98 -16.29
C THR A 32 -6.97 -12.11 -15.20
N GLY A 33 -6.58 -12.74 -14.08
CA GLY A 33 -6.00 -12.03 -12.93
C GLY A 33 -7.06 -11.36 -12.03
N LYS A 34 -6.98 -10.03 -11.88
CA LYS A 34 -7.91 -9.22 -11.06
C LYS A 34 -8.88 -8.37 -11.91
N GLY A 35 -8.85 -8.53 -13.24
CA GLY A 35 -9.69 -7.76 -14.16
C GLY A 35 -11.17 -8.07 -14.01
N ASN A 36 -12.03 -7.08 -14.25
CA ASN A 36 -13.48 -7.25 -14.29
C ASN A 36 -14.12 -6.47 -15.45
N ASN A 37 -13.35 -6.20 -16.50
CA ASN A 37 -13.71 -5.37 -17.65
C ASN A 37 -14.43 -6.20 -18.72
N TYR A 38 -15.15 -5.51 -19.60
CA TYR A 38 -15.75 -6.09 -20.80
C TYR A 38 -15.20 -5.43 -22.05
N ALA A 39 -14.87 -6.25 -23.05
CA ALA A 39 -14.86 -5.83 -24.44
C ALA A 39 -16.18 -6.24 -25.11
N TYR A 40 -16.64 -5.49 -26.11
CA TYR A 40 -17.89 -5.79 -26.80
C TYR A 40 -17.68 -5.89 -28.31
N LEU A 41 -17.91 -7.08 -28.86
CA LEU A 41 -17.96 -7.29 -30.30
C LEU A 41 -19.38 -7.01 -30.80
N VAL A 42 -19.54 -5.96 -31.60
CA VAL A 42 -20.81 -5.60 -32.23
C VAL A 42 -20.72 -5.92 -33.71
N THR A 43 -21.69 -6.66 -34.23
CA THR A 43 -21.71 -7.13 -35.63
C THR A 43 -23.05 -6.80 -36.28
N ASP A 44 -23.03 -6.23 -37.47
CA ASP A 44 -24.17 -6.15 -38.38
C ASP A 44 -24.29 -7.48 -39.14
N GLU A 45 -25.27 -8.30 -38.78
CA GLU A 45 -25.42 -9.67 -39.30
C GLU A 45 -25.48 -9.73 -40.84
N PRO A 46 -26.18 -8.84 -41.56
CA PRO A 46 -26.26 -8.92 -43.03
C PRO A 46 -24.92 -8.68 -43.73
N THR A 47 -24.16 -7.67 -43.29
CA THR A 47 -22.86 -7.32 -43.91
C THR A 47 -21.67 -8.04 -43.29
N LYS A 48 -21.85 -8.60 -42.10
CA LYS A 48 -20.79 -9.10 -41.20
C LYS A 48 -19.82 -8.01 -40.73
N HIS A 49 -20.03 -6.73 -41.07
CA HIS A 49 -19.18 -5.65 -40.56
C HIS A 49 -19.30 -5.57 -39.04
N SER A 50 -18.15 -5.56 -38.39
CA SER A 50 -18.04 -5.61 -36.95
C SER A 50 -17.10 -4.53 -36.43
N VAL A 51 -17.37 -4.09 -35.21
CA VAL A 51 -16.45 -3.27 -34.42
C VAL A 51 -16.21 -3.94 -33.08
N ILE A 52 -15.01 -3.76 -32.54
CA ILE A 52 -14.67 -4.19 -31.19
C ILE A 52 -14.56 -2.96 -30.29
N ILE A 53 -15.34 -2.96 -29.20
CA ILE A 53 -15.38 -1.87 -28.23
C ILE A 53 -14.46 -2.22 -27.05
N ASP A 54 -13.59 -1.28 -26.69
CA ASP A 54 -12.65 -1.35 -25.56
C ASP A 54 -11.81 -2.65 -25.49
N PRO A 55 -11.04 -3.03 -26.53
CA PRO A 55 -10.26 -4.28 -26.56
C PRO A 55 -8.95 -4.19 -25.77
N ALA A 56 -9.02 -3.87 -24.48
CA ALA A 56 -7.85 -3.54 -23.68
C ALA A 56 -6.90 -4.71 -23.37
N ASN A 57 -7.39 -5.95 -23.41
CA ASN A 57 -6.59 -7.15 -23.14
C ASN A 57 -6.51 -8.07 -24.38
N PRO A 58 -5.61 -7.80 -25.34
CA PRO A 58 -5.47 -8.59 -26.56
C PRO A 58 -5.33 -10.11 -26.34
N PRO A 59 -4.58 -10.61 -25.33
CA PRO A 59 -4.53 -12.04 -25.03
C PRO A 59 -5.89 -12.75 -24.81
N GLU A 60 -6.89 -12.04 -24.30
CA GLU A 60 -8.25 -12.59 -24.11
C GLU A 60 -9.18 -12.26 -25.29
N VAL A 61 -9.04 -11.09 -25.89
CA VAL A 61 -9.93 -10.60 -26.96
C VAL A 61 -9.55 -11.16 -28.33
N ALA A 62 -8.28 -11.12 -28.68
CA ALA A 62 -7.82 -11.43 -30.02
C ALA A 62 -8.03 -12.89 -30.45
N PRO A 63 -7.87 -13.91 -29.59
CA PRO A 63 -8.20 -15.29 -29.95
C PRO A 63 -9.66 -15.48 -30.37
N GLU A 64 -10.59 -14.81 -29.68
CA GLU A 64 -12.02 -14.86 -29.99
C GLU A 64 -12.31 -14.21 -31.36
N LEU A 65 -11.72 -13.04 -31.63
CA LEU A 65 -11.86 -12.36 -32.92
C LEU A 65 -11.27 -13.19 -34.06
N LYS A 66 -10.06 -13.73 -33.90
CA LYS A 66 -9.41 -14.60 -34.89
C LYS A 66 -10.25 -15.83 -35.22
N SER A 67 -10.84 -16.46 -34.20
CA SER A 67 -11.75 -17.60 -34.37
C SER A 67 -12.97 -17.24 -35.22
N GLN A 68 -13.60 -16.08 -34.95
CA GLN A 68 -14.80 -15.66 -35.68
C GLN A 68 -14.50 -15.17 -37.11
N ILE A 69 -13.39 -14.49 -37.33
CA ILE A 69 -12.92 -14.09 -38.67
C ILE A 69 -12.65 -15.35 -39.50
N SER A 70 -11.93 -16.33 -38.94
CA SER A 70 -11.61 -17.59 -39.63
C SER A 70 -12.87 -18.41 -39.97
N ALA A 71 -13.90 -18.30 -39.15
CA ALA A 71 -15.20 -18.93 -39.38
C ALA A 71 -16.10 -18.16 -40.37
N GLY A 72 -15.65 -17.02 -40.89
CA GLY A 72 -16.44 -16.16 -41.79
C GLY A 72 -17.66 -15.52 -41.12
N LYS A 73 -17.64 -15.37 -39.79
CA LYS A 73 -18.76 -14.84 -39.00
C LYS A 73 -18.73 -13.32 -38.84
N ILE A 74 -17.55 -12.72 -38.94
CA ILE A 74 -17.33 -11.28 -38.77
C ILE A 74 -16.31 -10.76 -39.79
N ASP A 75 -16.41 -9.48 -40.10
CA ASP A 75 -15.46 -8.66 -40.83
C ASP A 75 -15.12 -7.44 -39.94
N LEU A 76 -13.94 -7.44 -39.32
CA LEU A 76 -13.57 -6.43 -38.33
C LEU A 76 -13.17 -5.12 -39.04
N THR A 77 -13.98 -4.08 -38.86
CA THR A 77 -13.86 -2.82 -39.61
C THR A 77 -13.28 -1.66 -38.81
N ALA A 78 -13.42 -1.66 -37.47
CA ALA A 78 -12.87 -0.61 -36.61
C ALA A 78 -12.70 -1.08 -35.15
N ILE A 79 -11.82 -0.41 -34.43
CA ILE A 79 -11.76 -0.41 -32.96
C ILE A 79 -12.50 0.83 -32.47
N VAL A 80 -13.33 0.69 -31.45
CA VAL A 80 -14.06 1.80 -30.82
C VAL A 80 -13.67 1.86 -29.35
N ASN A 81 -13.23 3.02 -28.86
CA ASN A 81 -12.93 3.20 -27.44
C ASN A 81 -13.87 4.22 -26.80
N THR A 82 -14.31 3.90 -25.59
CA THR A 82 -15.15 4.78 -24.79
C THR A 82 -14.34 5.91 -24.15
N HIS A 83 -13.14 5.60 -23.65
CA HIS A 83 -12.23 6.57 -23.03
C HIS A 83 -10.78 6.04 -22.93
N HIS A 84 -9.86 6.91 -22.51
CA HIS A 84 -8.42 6.68 -22.64
C HIS A 84 -7.78 5.78 -21.60
N HIS A 85 -8.48 5.36 -20.54
CA HIS A 85 -7.87 4.49 -19.53
C HIS A 85 -7.29 3.22 -20.18
N TRP A 86 -6.18 2.75 -19.62
CA TRP A 86 -5.40 1.64 -20.16
C TRP A 86 -6.23 0.36 -20.29
N ASP A 87 -7.09 0.08 -19.32
CA ASP A 87 -7.97 -1.08 -19.27
C ASP A 87 -9.22 -0.96 -20.17
N HIS A 88 -9.24 0.07 -21.04
CA HIS A 88 -10.19 0.26 -22.13
C HIS A 88 -9.50 0.42 -23.50
N SER A 89 -8.51 1.33 -23.60
CA SER A 89 -7.84 1.66 -24.86
C SER A 89 -6.42 1.13 -25.00
N GLY A 90 -5.80 0.62 -23.94
CA GLY A 90 -4.39 0.24 -23.90
C GLY A 90 -3.99 -0.98 -24.73
N GLY A 91 -4.98 -1.74 -25.21
CA GLY A 91 -4.75 -2.88 -26.11
C GLY A 91 -4.75 -2.52 -27.59
N ASN A 92 -5.02 -1.27 -27.97
CA ASN A 92 -5.23 -0.88 -29.36
C ASN A 92 -4.00 -1.14 -30.24
N ASP A 93 -2.79 -0.83 -29.77
CA ASP A 93 -1.57 -1.02 -30.55
C ASP A 93 -1.32 -2.50 -30.89
N ASP A 94 -1.55 -3.38 -29.94
CA ASP A 94 -1.39 -4.82 -30.13
C ASP A 94 -2.50 -5.40 -31.01
N MET A 95 -3.73 -4.92 -30.85
CA MET A 95 -4.84 -5.26 -31.75
C MET A 95 -4.55 -4.82 -33.18
N LEU A 96 -3.97 -3.63 -33.39
CA LEU A 96 -3.56 -3.16 -34.72
C LEU A 96 -2.40 -3.97 -35.31
N LYS A 97 -1.46 -4.46 -34.48
CA LYS A 97 -0.41 -5.39 -34.92
C LYS A 97 -1.00 -6.72 -35.37
N GLU A 98 -2.02 -7.22 -34.67
CA GLU A 98 -2.61 -8.53 -34.96
C GLU A 98 -3.62 -8.52 -36.12
N PHE A 99 -4.44 -7.48 -36.25
CA PHE A 99 -5.54 -7.40 -37.22
C PHE A 99 -5.29 -6.42 -38.37
N GLY A 100 -4.14 -5.71 -38.35
CA GLY A 100 -3.77 -4.74 -39.36
C GLY A 100 -4.29 -3.33 -39.07
N LYS A 101 -4.11 -2.41 -40.04
CA LYS A 101 -4.52 -1.01 -39.89
C LYS A 101 -6.04 -0.87 -39.92
N LEU A 102 -6.64 -0.73 -38.76
CA LEU A 102 -8.05 -0.39 -38.57
C LEU A 102 -8.19 1.07 -38.10
N PRO A 103 -9.27 1.79 -38.47
CA PRO A 103 -9.65 3.00 -37.79
C PRO A 103 -9.88 2.74 -36.30
N VAL A 104 -9.38 3.65 -35.45
CA VAL A 104 -9.61 3.67 -34.01
C VAL A 104 -10.46 4.90 -33.72
N ILE A 105 -11.71 4.67 -33.33
CA ILE A 105 -12.71 5.70 -33.10
C ILE A 105 -12.87 5.89 -31.59
N GLY A 106 -12.57 7.06 -31.06
CA GLY A 106 -12.54 7.23 -29.61
C GLY A 106 -12.39 8.67 -29.14
N GLY A 107 -12.30 8.81 -27.81
CA GLY A 107 -11.85 10.04 -27.17
C GLY A 107 -10.46 10.47 -27.67
N SER A 108 -10.18 11.77 -27.60
CA SER A 108 -8.97 12.35 -28.18
C SER A 108 -7.66 11.85 -27.55
N LYS A 109 -7.73 11.23 -26.35
CA LYS A 109 -6.55 10.69 -25.65
C LYS A 109 -6.44 9.17 -25.77
N CYS A 110 -7.38 8.47 -26.43
CA CYS A 110 -7.30 7.01 -26.59
C CYS A 110 -6.07 6.61 -27.41
N GLN A 111 -5.42 5.50 -27.01
CA GLN A 111 -4.23 4.98 -27.70
C GLN A 111 -4.51 4.77 -29.19
N SER A 112 -3.63 5.26 -30.06
CA SER A 112 -3.75 5.10 -31.52
C SER A 112 -5.06 5.60 -32.15
N VAL A 113 -5.79 6.51 -31.48
CA VAL A 113 -7.02 7.10 -32.02
C VAL A 113 -6.76 7.78 -33.36
N THR A 114 -7.58 7.46 -34.36
CA THR A 114 -7.51 8.07 -35.70
C THR A 114 -8.72 8.95 -36.00
N GLN A 115 -9.83 8.76 -35.28
CA GLN A 115 -11.05 9.55 -35.45
C GLN A 115 -11.69 9.84 -34.08
N THR A 116 -12.00 11.11 -33.82
CA THR A 116 -12.74 11.53 -32.62
C THR A 116 -14.05 12.17 -33.06
N PRO A 117 -15.18 11.45 -32.99
CA PRO A 117 -16.48 11.97 -33.41
C PRO A 117 -16.93 13.10 -32.48
N ALA A 118 -17.54 14.14 -33.05
CA ALA A 118 -18.12 15.24 -32.27
C ALA A 118 -19.34 14.76 -31.47
N HIS A 119 -19.71 15.49 -30.40
CA HIS A 119 -20.92 15.20 -29.66
C HIS A 119 -22.16 15.24 -30.57
N GLY A 120 -22.90 14.13 -30.61
CA GLY A 120 -24.09 13.96 -31.44
C GLY A 120 -23.81 13.51 -32.87
N GLU A 121 -22.54 13.40 -33.28
CA GLU A 121 -22.16 12.90 -34.60
C GLU A 121 -22.59 11.44 -34.77
N THR A 122 -23.01 11.11 -36.00
CA THR A 122 -23.52 9.78 -36.34
C THR A 122 -22.71 9.13 -37.44
N PHE A 123 -22.43 7.84 -37.29
CA PHE A 123 -21.82 6.99 -38.30
C PHE A 123 -22.50 5.63 -38.34
N LYS A 124 -22.12 4.75 -39.27
CA LYS A 124 -22.73 3.43 -39.45
C LYS A 124 -21.73 2.30 -39.26
N ILE A 125 -22.23 1.17 -38.73
CA ILE A 125 -21.58 -0.14 -38.78
C ILE A 125 -22.41 -1.00 -39.72
N GLY A 126 -21.82 -1.47 -40.81
CA GLY A 126 -22.57 -2.16 -41.87
C GLY A 126 -23.64 -1.28 -42.50
N GLU A 127 -24.77 -1.86 -42.87
CA GLU A 127 -25.85 -1.13 -43.54
C GLU A 127 -26.90 -0.58 -42.55
N ARG A 128 -27.09 -1.27 -41.41
CA ARG A 128 -28.25 -1.09 -40.54
C ARG A 128 -27.97 -0.40 -39.22
N ILE A 129 -26.81 -0.65 -38.61
CA ILE A 129 -26.52 -0.14 -37.27
C ILE A 129 -26.11 1.33 -37.38
N THR A 130 -26.94 2.21 -36.82
CA THR A 130 -26.63 3.64 -36.69
C THR A 130 -26.01 3.88 -35.32
N VAL A 131 -24.82 4.45 -35.29
CA VAL A 131 -24.09 4.83 -34.07
C VAL A 131 -24.17 6.33 -33.90
N LYS A 132 -24.44 6.79 -32.68
CA LYS A 132 -24.37 8.20 -32.27
C LYS A 132 -23.39 8.34 -31.12
N ALA A 133 -22.37 9.19 -31.29
CA ALA A 133 -21.40 9.51 -30.25
C ALA A 133 -22.01 10.52 -29.26
N LEU A 134 -21.94 10.21 -27.97
CA LEU A 134 -22.47 11.04 -26.88
C LEU A 134 -21.34 11.36 -25.92
N HIS A 135 -20.76 12.55 -26.03
CA HIS A 135 -19.73 12.99 -25.08
C HIS A 135 -20.31 13.09 -23.67
N THR A 136 -19.62 12.47 -22.73
CA THR A 136 -19.99 12.39 -21.31
C THR A 136 -18.77 12.66 -20.42
N PRO A 137 -18.13 13.85 -20.56
CA PRO A 137 -16.95 14.20 -19.77
C PRO A 137 -17.30 14.16 -18.28
N CYS A 138 -16.49 13.46 -17.48
CA CYS A 138 -16.43 13.58 -16.03
C CYS A 138 -15.46 12.53 -15.46
N HIS A 139 -15.69 11.27 -15.80
CA HIS A 139 -14.80 10.18 -15.41
C HIS A 139 -13.42 10.42 -16.00
N THR A 140 -13.39 10.60 -17.32
CA THR A 140 -12.31 11.27 -18.03
C THR A 140 -12.92 12.37 -18.89
N GLN A 141 -12.13 13.38 -19.28
CA GLN A 141 -12.62 14.49 -20.09
C GLN A 141 -12.90 14.09 -21.55
N ASP A 142 -12.32 13.00 -22.03
CA ASP A 142 -12.54 12.48 -23.38
C ASP A 142 -13.51 11.29 -23.42
N SER A 143 -14.29 11.07 -22.34
CA SER A 143 -15.31 10.00 -22.31
C SER A 143 -16.41 10.21 -23.35
N ILE A 144 -16.66 9.17 -24.15
CA ILE A 144 -17.73 9.09 -25.14
C ILE A 144 -18.53 7.79 -24.91
N CYS A 145 -19.84 7.96 -24.69
CA CYS A 145 -20.80 6.87 -24.77
C CYS A 145 -21.29 6.68 -26.22
N TYR A 146 -21.45 5.44 -26.68
CA TYR A 146 -21.94 5.14 -28.03
C TYR A 146 -23.34 4.55 -27.97
N PHE A 147 -24.33 5.33 -28.41
CA PHE A 147 -25.70 4.87 -28.60
C PHE A 147 -25.82 4.23 -29.98
N MET A 148 -26.25 2.98 -30.03
CA MET A 148 -26.42 2.23 -31.28
C MET A 148 -27.86 1.79 -31.45
N GLN A 149 -28.36 1.91 -32.68
CA GLN A 149 -29.74 1.55 -33.03
C GLN A 149 -29.80 0.73 -34.33
N ASP A 150 -30.55 -0.36 -34.29
CA ASP A 150 -30.95 -1.19 -35.45
C ASP A 150 -32.45 -1.45 -35.40
N GLY A 151 -33.22 -0.71 -36.21
CA GLY A 151 -34.67 -0.72 -36.16
C GLY A 151 -35.19 -0.26 -34.78
N ASP A 152 -35.89 -1.17 -34.10
CA ASP A 152 -36.42 -0.94 -32.75
C ASP A 152 -35.44 -1.37 -31.64
N GLU A 153 -34.36 -2.07 -31.97
CA GLU A 153 -33.34 -2.44 -30.97
C GLU A 153 -32.38 -1.27 -30.73
N ARG A 154 -32.17 -0.96 -29.44
CA ARG A 154 -31.36 0.17 -28.97
C ARG A 154 -30.45 -0.26 -27.84
N VAL A 155 -29.19 0.13 -27.92
CA VAL A 155 -28.19 -0.14 -26.89
C VAL A 155 -27.29 1.09 -26.68
N VAL A 156 -26.67 1.18 -25.53
CA VAL A 156 -25.64 2.18 -25.25
C VAL A 156 -24.43 1.55 -24.57
N PHE A 157 -23.26 1.79 -25.14
CA PHE A 157 -21.97 1.43 -24.57
C PHE A 157 -21.44 2.63 -23.80
N THR A 158 -21.19 2.44 -22.51
CA THR A 158 -21.07 3.56 -21.56
C THR A 158 -19.68 3.72 -20.95
N GLY A 159 -18.79 2.76 -21.17
CA GLY A 159 -17.49 2.69 -20.50
C GLY A 159 -17.69 2.88 -19.00
N ASP A 160 -16.96 3.83 -18.45
CA ASP A 160 -16.97 4.11 -17.02
C ASP A 160 -17.85 5.30 -16.63
N THR A 161 -18.65 5.83 -17.56
CA THR A 161 -19.60 6.89 -17.25
C THR A 161 -20.76 6.37 -16.41
N LEU A 162 -21.45 5.34 -16.92
CA LEU A 162 -22.62 4.72 -16.28
C LEU A 162 -22.34 3.23 -16.06
N PHE A 163 -22.56 2.76 -14.83
CA PHE A 163 -22.57 1.34 -14.51
C PHE A 163 -23.99 0.93 -14.12
N ILE A 164 -24.30 -0.37 -14.17
CA ILE A 164 -25.58 -0.85 -13.63
C ILE A 164 -25.65 -0.52 -12.14
N GLY A 165 -26.64 0.29 -11.77
CA GLY A 165 -26.83 0.79 -10.40
C GLY A 165 -25.74 1.76 -9.89
N GLY A 166 -24.91 2.34 -10.77
CA GLY A 166 -23.86 3.26 -10.34
C GLY A 166 -23.33 4.19 -11.42
N CYS A 167 -22.30 4.96 -11.09
CA CYS A 167 -21.56 5.82 -12.01
C CYS A 167 -20.06 5.75 -11.76
N GLY A 168 -19.29 6.24 -12.72
CA GLY A 168 -17.84 6.46 -12.63
C GLY A 168 -17.42 7.29 -11.42
N ARG A 169 -16.16 7.13 -11.02
CA ARG A 169 -15.50 8.15 -10.19
C ARG A 169 -15.22 9.39 -11.05
N PHE A 170 -15.23 10.57 -10.43
CA PHE A 170 -15.02 11.84 -11.11
C PHE A 170 -13.51 12.13 -11.10
N PHE A 171 -12.72 11.43 -11.92
CA PHE A 171 -11.26 11.58 -11.88
C PHE A 171 -10.82 12.91 -12.49
N GLU A 172 -11.30 13.23 -13.69
CA GLU A 172 -10.92 14.45 -14.40
C GLU A 172 -12.01 15.53 -14.39
N GLY A 173 -13.16 15.27 -13.76
CA GLY A 173 -14.32 16.15 -13.79
C GLY A 173 -15.03 16.34 -12.44
N ASN A 174 -16.26 16.84 -12.48
CA ASN A 174 -17.02 17.23 -11.29
C ASN A 174 -18.49 16.78 -11.30
N ALA A 175 -19.20 17.03 -10.21
CA ALA A 175 -20.59 16.63 -10.04
C ALA A 175 -21.56 17.25 -11.05
N ALA A 176 -21.32 18.49 -11.51
CA ALA A 176 -22.17 19.12 -12.53
C ALA A 176 -22.01 18.39 -13.87
N GLU A 177 -20.78 18.02 -14.20
CA GLU A 177 -20.47 17.25 -15.40
C GLU A 177 -21.07 15.83 -15.35
N MET A 178 -20.93 15.11 -14.23
CA MET A 178 -21.58 13.80 -14.10
C MET A 178 -23.10 13.91 -14.10
N HIS A 179 -23.67 14.93 -13.46
CA HIS A 179 -25.11 15.19 -13.49
C HIS A 179 -25.58 15.37 -14.92
N LYS A 180 -24.91 16.23 -15.69
CA LYS A 180 -25.19 16.42 -17.11
C LYS A 180 -25.03 15.12 -17.91
N ALA A 181 -23.95 14.37 -17.71
CA ALA A 181 -23.71 13.10 -18.41
C ALA A 181 -24.83 12.08 -18.18
N LEU A 182 -25.23 11.85 -16.92
CA LEU A 182 -26.22 10.83 -16.59
C LEU A 182 -27.65 11.32 -16.76
N ASN A 183 -27.99 12.47 -16.19
CA ASN A 183 -29.37 12.92 -16.01
C ASN A 183 -29.87 13.83 -17.14
N GLU A 184 -28.98 14.37 -17.98
CA GLU A 184 -29.37 15.12 -19.19
C GLU A 184 -29.06 14.31 -20.44
N THR A 185 -27.81 13.90 -20.64
CA THR A 185 -27.37 13.22 -21.87
C THR A 185 -27.91 11.79 -21.93
N LEU A 186 -27.52 10.90 -21.01
CA LEU A 186 -27.91 9.49 -21.07
C LEU A 186 -29.39 9.27 -20.72
N ALA A 187 -29.94 10.03 -19.77
CA ALA A 187 -31.36 9.97 -19.44
C ALA A 187 -32.27 10.46 -20.57
N SER A 188 -31.78 11.24 -21.54
CA SER A 188 -32.56 11.62 -22.74
C SER A 188 -32.75 10.47 -23.73
N LEU A 189 -32.00 9.37 -23.59
CA LEU A 189 -32.17 8.20 -24.43
C LEU A 189 -33.51 7.50 -24.16
N PRO A 190 -34.06 6.78 -25.16
CA PRO A 190 -35.28 6.01 -24.96
C PRO A 190 -35.15 4.99 -23.84
N ASP A 191 -36.21 4.83 -23.03
CA ASP A 191 -36.18 3.98 -21.84
C ASP A 191 -35.90 2.51 -22.15
N ASP A 192 -36.21 2.03 -23.36
CA ASP A 192 -35.95 0.68 -23.83
C ASP A 192 -34.49 0.40 -24.27
N THR A 193 -33.61 1.40 -24.14
CA THR A 193 -32.19 1.29 -24.51
C THR A 193 -31.41 0.44 -23.50
N LYS A 194 -30.86 -0.70 -23.93
CA LYS A 194 -30.06 -1.57 -23.04
C LYS A 194 -28.68 -0.99 -22.75
N VAL A 195 -28.19 -1.16 -21.52
CA VAL A 195 -26.91 -0.60 -21.05
C VAL A 195 -25.80 -1.65 -21.05
N TYR A 196 -24.66 -1.30 -21.65
CA TYR A 196 -23.42 -2.08 -21.67
C TYR A 196 -22.28 -1.26 -21.03
N PRO A 197 -21.90 -1.54 -19.77
CA PRO A 197 -20.89 -0.79 -19.03
C PRO A 197 -19.46 -1.29 -19.25
N GLY A 198 -18.46 -0.52 -18.83
CA GLY A 198 -17.04 -0.91 -18.92
C GLY A 198 -16.65 -2.08 -18.02
N HIS A 199 -17.15 -2.08 -16.77
CA HIS A 199 -16.82 -3.06 -15.73
C HIS A 199 -18.06 -3.73 -15.14
N GLU A 200 -17.86 -4.95 -14.64
CA GLU A 200 -18.83 -5.66 -13.81
C GLU A 200 -18.74 -5.22 -12.33
N TYR A 201 -19.32 -4.06 -12.02
CA TYR A 201 -19.41 -3.51 -10.66
C TYR A 201 -20.80 -3.64 -10.00
N THR A 202 -21.75 -4.32 -10.65
CA THR A 202 -23.17 -4.29 -10.27
C THR A 202 -23.40 -4.73 -8.83
N LYS A 203 -22.80 -5.84 -8.39
CA LYS A 203 -22.94 -6.31 -7.00
C LYS A 203 -22.50 -5.27 -5.96
N GLN A 204 -21.46 -4.51 -6.26
CA GLN A 204 -20.95 -3.49 -5.36
C GLN A 204 -21.77 -2.21 -5.41
N ASN A 205 -22.21 -1.82 -6.61
CA ASN A 205 -23.10 -0.69 -6.84
C ASN A 205 -24.44 -0.88 -6.12
N VAL A 206 -25.02 -2.07 -6.17
CA VAL A 206 -26.28 -2.38 -5.50
C VAL A 206 -26.19 -2.22 -3.99
N LYS A 207 -25.09 -2.68 -3.36
CA LYS A 207 -24.89 -2.47 -1.92
C LYS A 207 -24.99 -1.00 -1.55
N PHE A 208 -24.43 -0.12 -2.38
CA PHE A 208 -24.55 1.32 -2.19
C PHE A 208 -25.97 1.83 -2.43
N CYS A 209 -26.63 1.42 -3.53
CA CYS A 209 -28.02 1.79 -3.76
C CYS A 209 -28.93 1.40 -2.58
N ILE A 210 -28.78 0.19 -2.04
CA ILE A 210 -29.49 -0.33 -0.86
C ILE A 210 -29.22 0.53 0.37
N ALA A 211 -27.96 0.96 0.60
CA ALA A 211 -27.62 1.84 1.71
C ALA A 211 -28.30 3.22 1.63
N VAL A 212 -28.65 3.69 0.42
CA VAL A 212 -29.27 5.00 0.18
C VAL A 212 -30.80 4.91 0.10
N SER A 213 -31.34 3.91 -0.60
CA SER A 213 -32.78 3.71 -0.82
C SER A 213 -33.13 2.23 -0.86
N GLN A 214 -34.23 1.88 -0.20
CA GLN A 214 -34.76 0.51 -0.10
C GLN A 214 -35.93 0.25 -1.06
N SER A 215 -35.99 1.02 -2.16
CA SER A 215 -37.05 0.93 -3.16
C SER A 215 -37.11 -0.44 -3.85
N GLU A 216 -38.32 -0.84 -4.28
CA GLU A 216 -38.56 -2.14 -4.92
C GLU A 216 -37.68 -2.41 -6.17
N PRO A 217 -37.41 -1.43 -7.05
CA PRO A 217 -36.48 -1.61 -8.16
C PRO A 217 -35.06 -1.98 -7.71
N ILE A 218 -34.55 -1.36 -6.63
CA ILE A 218 -33.20 -1.63 -6.12
C ILE A 218 -33.11 -3.06 -5.55
N LYS A 219 -34.15 -3.53 -4.85
CA LYS A 219 -34.20 -4.91 -4.33
C LYS A 219 -34.26 -5.95 -5.44
N LYS A 220 -34.98 -5.65 -6.53
CA LYS A 220 -34.97 -6.51 -7.73
C LYS A 220 -33.60 -6.57 -8.38
N LEU A 221 -32.89 -5.44 -8.44
CA LEU A 221 -31.52 -5.39 -8.93
C LEU A 221 -30.56 -6.19 -8.00
N GLU A 222 -30.74 -6.14 -6.68
CA GLU A 222 -29.98 -6.94 -5.71
C GLU A 222 -30.16 -8.43 -5.94
N ALA A 223 -31.40 -8.90 -5.98
CA ALA A 223 -31.70 -10.31 -6.23
C ALA A 223 -31.13 -10.78 -7.58
N PHE A 224 -31.21 -9.95 -8.62
CA PHE A 224 -30.63 -10.27 -9.92
C PHE A 224 -29.11 -10.33 -9.87
N ALA A 225 -28.47 -9.35 -9.24
CA ALA A 225 -27.01 -9.28 -9.11
C ALA A 225 -26.45 -10.44 -8.29
N GLU A 226 -27.14 -10.90 -7.25
CA GLU A 226 -26.72 -12.08 -6.48
C GLU A 226 -26.82 -13.38 -7.28
N ALA A 227 -27.88 -13.52 -8.09
CA ALA A 227 -28.14 -14.71 -8.88
C ALA A 227 -27.29 -14.83 -10.16
N ASN A 228 -26.67 -13.74 -10.62
CA ASN A 228 -25.95 -13.70 -11.90
C ASN A 228 -24.48 -13.26 -11.71
N LYS A 229 -23.60 -13.83 -12.53
CA LYS A 229 -22.18 -13.41 -12.61
C LYS A 229 -22.01 -12.16 -13.48
N GLU A 230 -22.81 -12.06 -14.52
CA GLU A 230 -22.76 -11.06 -15.59
C GLU A 230 -24.10 -10.33 -15.70
N THR A 231 -24.08 -9.00 -15.76
CA THR A 231 -25.27 -8.16 -15.70
C THR A 231 -25.43 -7.19 -16.87
N GLN A 232 -24.39 -7.03 -17.69
CA GLN A 232 -24.36 -6.20 -18.88
C GLN A 232 -25.44 -6.61 -19.89
N GLY A 233 -26.09 -5.62 -20.52
CA GLY A 233 -27.13 -5.84 -21.53
C GLY A 233 -28.44 -6.43 -21.00
N LYS A 234 -28.61 -6.55 -19.68
CA LYS A 234 -29.84 -7.06 -19.03
C LYS A 234 -30.77 -5.96 -18.53
N PHE A 235 -30.24 -4.76 -18.33
CA PHE A 235 -30.96 -3.59 -17.84
C PHE A 235 -30.95 -2.47 -18.87
N THR A 236 -31.95 -1.61 -18.78
CA THR A 236 -32.18 -0.50 -19.70
C THR A 236 -31.97 0.86 -19.02
N ILE A 237 -31.88 1.93 -19.82
CA ILE A 237 -31.89 3.30 -19.30
C ILE A 237 -33.15 3.58 -18.46
N GLY A 238 -34.29 3.00 -18.84
CA GLY A 238 -35.52 3.05 -18.04
C GLY A 238 -35.35 2.40 -16.67
N ASP A 239 -34.70 1.23 -16.61
CA ASP A 239 -34.41 0.55 -15.33
C ASP A 239 -33.42 1.36 -14.47
N GLU A 240 -32.36 1.92 -15.08
CA GLU A 240 -31.39 2.75 -14.37
C GLU A 240 -32.04 3.99 -13.73
N LYS A 241 -32.99 4.65 -14.40
CA LYS A 241 -33.77 5.76 -13.82
C LYS A 241 -34.56 5.35 -12.57
N LEU A 242 -34.85 4.05 -12.39
CA LEU A 242 -35.60 3.52 -11.25
C LEU A 242 -34.69 3.03 -10.11
N HIS A 243 -33.60 2.31 -10.40
CA HIS A 243 -32.73 1.72 -9.37
C HIS A 243 -31.39 2.41 -9.16
N ASN A 244 -30.94 3.28 -10.06
CA ASN A 244 -29.65 3.95 -9.93
C ASN A 244 -29.83 5.27 -9.20
N VAL A 245 -29.33 5.33 -7.96
CA VAL A 245 -29.50 6.52 -7.11
C VAL A 245 -28.85 7.78 -7.72
N PHE A 246 -27.83 7.63 -8.57
CA PHE A 246 -27.20 8.75 -9.30
C PHE A 246 -28.05 9.30 -10.44
N MET A 247 -29.05 8.54 -10.91
CA MET A 247 -30.03 8.99 -11.91
C MET A 247 -31.34 9.48 -11.28
N ARG A 248 -31.39 9.54 -9.94
CA ARG A 248 -32.57 9.92 -9.14
C ARG A 248 -32.30 11.14 -8.27
N VAL A 249 -31.45 12.07 -8.72
CA VAL A 249 -31.04 13.25 -7.94
C VAL A 249 -32.17 14.23 -7.61
N ASN A 250 -33.28 14.16 -8.35
CA ASN A 250 -34.51 14.93 -8.09
C ASN A 250 -35.52 14.19 -7.20
N ASP A 251 -35.25 12.94 -6.83
CA ASP A 251 -36.15 12.15 -6.03
C ASP A 251 -36.11 12.62 -4.56
N PRO A 252 -37.26 12.96 -3.94
CA PRO A 252 -37.32 13.39 -2.54
C PRO A 252 -36.70 12.39 -1.56
N GLU A 253 -36.74 11.09 -1.85
CA GLU A 253 -36.11 10.05 -1.03
C GLU A 253 -34.58 10.22 -1.01
N ILE A 254 -34.00 10.46 -2.18
CA ILE A 254 -32.54 10.60 -2.39
C ILE A 254 -32.04 11.94 -1.85
N GLN A 255 -32.81 13.02 -2.06
CA GLN A 255 -32.53 14.33 -1.47
C GLN A 255 -32.52 14.29 0.05
N LYS A 256 -33.48 13.57 0.65
CA LYS A 256 -33.52 13.35 2.10
C LYS A 256 -32.33 12.54 2.59
N ALA A 257 -31.94 11.48 1.87
CA ALA A 257 -30.79 10.64 2.24
C ALA A 257 -29.46 11.40 2.20
N THR A 258 -29.33 12.36 1.27
CA THR A 258 -28.11 13.18 1.10
C THR A 258 -28.12 14.47 1.92
N GLY A 259 -29.29 14.92 2.38
CA GLY A 259 -29.46 16.23 3.03
C GLY A 259 -29.30 17.43 2.07
N LYS A 260 -29.38 17.20 0.76
CA LYS A 260 -29.23 18.20 -0.30
C LYS A 260 -30.47 18.22 -1.19
N THR A 261 -30.77 19.37 -1.79
CA THR A 261 -31.93 19.54 -2.68
C THR A 261 -31.55 19.97 -4.09
N ASP A 262 -30.41 20.63 -4.26
CA ASP A 262 -29.89 20.95 -5.59
C ASP A 262 -29.36 19.67 -6.27
N PRO A 263 -29.75 19.36 -7.52
CA PRO A 263 -29.36 18.11 -8.18
C PRO A 263 -27.86 17.88 -8.30
N VAL A 264 -27.06 18.93 -8.47
CA VAL A 264 -25.61 18.85 -8.56
C VAL A 264 -25.01 18.58 -7.17
N ASP A 265 -25.52 19.24 -6.14
CA ASP A 265 -25.12 18.97 -4.76
C ASP A 265 -25.50 17.55 -4.32
N VAL A 266 -26.66 17.05 -4.76
CA VAL A 266 -27.10 15.66 -4.51
C VAL A 266 -26.17 14.68 -5.21
N MET A 267 -25.80 14.95 -6.48
CA MET A 267 -24.83 14.15 -7.22
C MET A 267 -23.47 14.10 -6.50
N ALA A 268 -22.97 15.25 -6.03
CA ALA A 268 -21.74 15.34 -5.25
C ALA A 268 -21.84 14.54 -3.94
N ALA A 269 -22.93 14.71 -3.19
CA ALA A 269 -23.16 14.01 -1.93
C ALA A 269 -23.24 12.49 -2.11
N LEU A 270 -23.96 12.00 -3.14
CA LEU A 270 -24.01 10.58 -3.46
C LEU A 270 -22.64 10.02 -3.83
N ARG A 271 -21.83 10.78 -4.59
CA ARG A 271 -20.48 10.37 -4.97
C ARG A 271 -19.59 10.24 -3.75
N GLU A 272 -19.67 11.19 -2.81
CA GLU A 272 -18.93 11.13 -1.55
C GLU A 272 -19.40 10.00 -0.63
N MET A 273 -20.73 9.82 -0.48
CA MET A 273 -21.27 8.69 0.26
C MET A 273 -20.78 7.34 -0.31
N LYS A 274 -20.76 7.21 -1.65
CA LYS A 274 -20.25 6.00 -2.31
C LYS A 274 -18.74 5.85 -2.13
N ASN A 275 -17.97 6.94 -2.20
CA ASN A 275 -16.54 6.91 -1.89
C ASN A 275 -16.33 6.39 -0.46
N ALA A 276 -17.01 6.97 0.52
CA ALA A 276 -16.91 6.60 1.93
C ALA A 276 -17.28 5.12 2.19
N MET A 277 -18.30 4.59 1.51
CA MET A 277 -18.70 3.18 1.65
C MET A 277 -17.60 2.19 1.21
N TYR A 278 -16.74 2.57 0.27
CA TYR A 278 -15.57 1.77 -0.13
C TYR A 278 -14.42 1.88 0.87
N TYR A 279 -14.43 2.90 1.75
CA TYR A 279 -13.35 3.21 2.68
C TYR A 279 -13.68 2.91 4.16
N GLY A 280 -14.95 2.71 4.55
CA GLY A 280 -15.34 2.46 5.94
C GLY A 280 -16.46 1.43 6.11
N GLY A 281 -16.11 0.23 6.62
CA GLY A 281 -17.06 -0.70 7.22
C GLY A 281 -17.01 -0.59 8.75
N SER A 282 -17.65 0.44 9.31
CA SER A 282 -17.95 0.54 10.75
C SER A 282 -18.99 1.64 10.96
N SER A 283 -20.26 1.24 11.06
CA SER A 283 -21.28 2.11 11.64
C SER A 283 -21.01 2.23 13.14
N ASP A 284 -20.80 3.45 13.63
CA ASP A 284 -21.40 3.87 14.90
C ASP A 284 -21.53 5.38 14.93
N THR A 285 -22.70 5.80 15.37
CA THR A 285 -23.14 7.18 15.56
C THR A 285 -22.40 7.81 16.73
N GLU A 286 -21.45 8.71 16.47
CA GLU A 286 -21.16 9.82 17.37
C GLU A 286 -20.51 10.97 16.59
N ALA A 287 -21.27 12.06 16.47
CA ALA A 287 -20.85 13.29 15.83
C ALA A 287 -19.82 14.01 16.72
N GLN A 288 -18.53 13.89 16.40
CA GLN A 288 -17.49 14.81 16.86
C GLN A 288 -16.47 15.03 15.74
N ASN A 289 -16.54 16.21 15.11
CA ASN A 289 -15.51 16.87 14.31
C ASN A 289 -14.32 15.99 13.88
N HIS A 290 -14.54 15.09 12.93
CA HIS A 290 -13.46 14.39 12.27
C HIS A 290 -12.94 15.27 11.13
N LEU A 291 -11.67 15.67 11.22
CA LEU A 291 -10.92 16.14 10.07
C LEU A 291 -10.96 15.03 9.01
N GLU A 292 -11.65 15.27 7.91
CA GLU A 292 -11.77 14.33 6.80
C GLU A 292 -10.43 14.26 6.06
N VAL A 293 -9.77 13.09 6.09
CA VAL A 293 -8.57 12.82 5.30
C VAL A 293 -9.01 12.11 4.03
N VAL A 294 -9.27 12.89 2.98
CA VAL A 294 -9.58 12.39 1.63
C VAL A 294 -8.28 11.90 0.98
N PHE A 295 -8.17 10.61 0.71
CA PHE A 295 -7.06 10.06 -0.07
C PHE A 295 -7.44 10.05 -1.55
N TYR A 296 -6.61 10.66 -2.40
CA TYR A 296 -6.78 10.67 -3.85
C TYR A 296 -6.76 9.24 -4.44
N PRO A 297 -7.44 8.98 -5.57
CA PRO A 297 -7.58 7.64 -6.15
C PRO A 297 -6.29 6.85 -6.40
N ASP A 298 -5.15 7.53 -6.59
CA ASP A 298 -3.83 6.92 -6.82
C ASP A 298 -3.25 6.20 -5.58
N SER A 299 -3.85 6.40 -4.41
CA SER A 299 -3.43 5.75 -3.16
C SER A 299 -3.66 4.22 -3.11
N ASN A 300 -4.43 3.68 -4.07
CA ASN A 300 -4.64 2.24 -4.27
C ASN A 300 -3.72 1.63 -5.36
N HIS A 301 -2.90 2.43 -6.05
CA HIS A 301 -1.93 1.91 -7.02
C HIS A 301 -0.84 1.10 -6.30
N ARG A 302 -0.55 -0.10 -6.83
CA ARG A 302 0.50 -0.96 -6.30
C ARG A 302 1.83 -0.48 -6.89
N ARG A 303 2.58 0.32 -6.14
CA ARG A 303 3.89 0.93 -6.50
C ARG A 303 4.72 -0.03 -7.36
N LYS A 304 5.31 0.41 -8.47
CA LYS A 304 6.07 -0.45 -9.42
C LYS A 304 7.14 -1.34 -8.76
N SER A 305 7.80 -0.84 -7.71
CA SER A 305 8.77 -1.61 -6.89
C SER A 305 8.17 -2.74 -6.03
N SER A 306 6.85 -2.75 -5.84
CA SER A 306 6.10 -3.77 -5.09
C SER A 306 5.57 -4.91 -5.97
N LEU A 307 5.70 -4.78 -7.30
CA LEU A 307 5.43 -5.83 -8.30
C LEU A 307 6.52 -6.91 -8.35
N VAL A 308 7.70 -6.64 -7.76
CA VAL A 308 8.78 -7.61 -7.66
C VAL A 308 8.43 -8.68 -6.62
N THR A 309 7.88 -9.80 -7.09
CA THR A 309 7.74 -11.04 -6.32
C THR A 309 9.12 -11.61 -6.01
N MET A 310 9.29 -12.17 -4.82
CA MET A 310 10.54 -12.81 -4.41
C MET A 310 10.76 -14.10 -5.21
N GLU A 311 11.44 -14.04 -6.34
CA GLU A 311 12.22 -15.19 -6.80
C GLU A 311 13.52 -15.25 -5.97
N LYS A 312 13.43 -15.94 -4.83
CA LYS A 312 14.53 -16.34 -3.93
C LYS A 312 15.52 -15.22 -3.57
N PRO A 313 15.33 -14.50 -2.45
CA PRO A 313 16.47 -13.81 -1.83
C PRO A 313 17.60 -14.84 -1.57
N ARG A 314 18.86 -14.47 -1.84
CA ARG A 314 20.04 -15.27 -1.43
C ARG A 314 20.28 -15.21 0.09
N ILE A 315 19.23 -15.39 0.86
CA ILE A 315 19.29 -15.63 2.31
C ILE A 315 18.50 -16.93 2.55
N ARG A 316 19.21 -18.05 2.73
CA ARG A 316 18.67 -19.33 3.23
C ARG A 316 19.13 -19.55 4.68
N PRO A 317 18.44 -20.37 5.52
CA PRO A 317 17.05 -20.85 5.43
C PRO A 317 16.23 -20.72 6.74
N HIS A 318 14.91 -20.91 6.60
CA HIS A 318 13.88 -21.18 7.62
C HIS A 318 13.43 -20.03 8.53
N HIS A 319 12.43 -19.27 8.09
CA HIS A 319 11.65 -18.37 8.95
C HIS A 319 10.16 -18.40 8.61
N ASP A 320 9.56 -19.59 8.72
CA ASP A 320 8.12 -19.73 8.77
C ASP A 320 7.67 -20.16 10.15
N LEU A 321 6.58 -19.53 10.60
CA LEU A 321 5.89 -19.71 11.89
C LEU A 321 6.51 -18.91 13.05
N GLN A 322 6.22 -17.60 13.20
CA GLN A 322 6.20 -16.99 14.55
C GLN A 322 5.61 -15.57 14.76
N ASP A 323 4.97 -14.91 13.79
CA ASP A 323 4.31 -13.61 14.10
C ASP A 323 2.99 -13.77 14.90
N ARG A 324 2.51 -15.00 15.16
CA ARG A 324 1.33 -15.27 16.01
C ARG A 324 1.64 -15.37 17.51
N THR A 325 2.91 -15.36 17.91
CA THR A 325 3.35 -15.52 19.31
C THR A 325 4.51 -14.58 19.64
N THR A 326 4.40 -13.30 19.32
CA THR A 326 5.43 -12.33 19.71
C THR A 326 5.47 -12.24 21.25
N ALA A 327 6.62 -12.56 21.87
CA ALA A 327 6.81 -12.45 23.32
C ALA A 327 7.01 -10.99 23.78
N CYS A 328 7.39 -10.10 22.85
CA CYS A 328 7.53 -8.67 23.14
C CYS A 328 6.15 -8.00 23.22
N TYR A 329 5.68 -7.73 24.44
CA TYR A 329 4.37 -7.12 24.72
C TYR A 329 4.06 -5.89 23.85
N VAL A 330 5.05 -5.02 23.62
CA VAL A 330 4.88 -3.80 22.81
C VAL A 330 4.55 -4.14 21.36
N HIS A 331 5.22 -5.13 20.77
CA HIS A 331 4.98 -5.55 19.38
C HIS A 331 3.74 -6.44 19.27
N SER A 332 3.37 -7.18 20.32
CA SER A 332 2.09 -7.91 20.38
C SER A 332 0.89 -6.96 20.38
N LEU A 333 0.99 -5.81 21.05
CA LEU A 333 -0.05 -4.77 20.99
C LEU A 333 -0.20 -4.19 19.58
N ILE A 334 0.91 -4.03 18.86
CA ILE A 334 0.90 -3.60 17.45
C ILE A 334 0.26 -4.67 16.57
N ALA A 335 0.63 -5.94 16.74
CA ALA A 335 0.14 -7.06 15.94
C ALA A 335 -1.33 -7.43 16.23
N GLY A 336 -1.79 -7.27 17.47
CA GLY A 336 -3.18 -7.55 17.87
C GLY A 336 -4.21 -6.59 17.26
N GLU A 337 -3.81 -5.37 16.91
CA GLU A 337 -4.63 -4.43 16.13
C GLU A 337 -4.55 -4.69 14.61
N TRP A 338 -3.68 -5.61 14.15
CA TRP A 338 -3.52 -6.00 12.74
C TRP A 338 -4.17 -7.35 12.38
N ALA A 339 -4.67 -8.11 13.36
CA ALA A 339 -5.47 -9.30 13.12
C ALA A 339 -6.91 -8.92 12.73
N ALA A 340 -7.48 -9.59 11.73
CA ALA A 340 -8.86 -9.41 11.29
C ALA A 340 -9.85 -9.41 12.48
N PRO A 341 -10.99 -8.72 12.39
CA PRO A 341 -11.98 -8.72 13.46
C PRO A 341 -12.36 -10.15 13.80
N LEU A 342 -12.20 -10.52 15.06
CA LEU A 342 -12.84 -11.74 15.59
C LEU A 342 -14.35 -11.65 15.31
N PRO A 343 -15.01 -12.77 14.96
CA PRO A 343 -16.45 -12.79 14.74
C PRO A 343 -17.17 -12.21 15.96
N LYS A 344 -18.17 -11.37 15.70
CA LYS A 344 -18.96 -10.64 16.71
C LYS A 344 -19.38 -11.56 17.85
N GLY A 345 -18.90 -11.28 19.07
CA GLY A 345 -19.29 -12.03 20.26
C GLY A 345 -18.41 -11.88 21.51
N ALA A 346 -17.33 -11.12 21.50
CA ALA A 346 -16.53 -10.85 22.71
C ALA A 346 -16.42 -9.34 22.94
N GLU A 347 -17.14 -8.84 23.93
CA GLU A 347 -17.02 -7.45 24.38
C GLU A 347 -15.65 -7.19 25.01
N ALA A 348 -15.16 -5.96 24.87
CA ALA A 348 -13.82 -5.52 25.26
C ALA A 348 -13.58 -5.42 26.80
N GLN A 349 -14.24 -6.24 27.62
CA GLN A 349 -14.07 -6.28 29.07
C GLN A 349 -13.40 -7.56 29.61
N ASP A 350 -13.16 -8.58 28.79
CA ASP A 350 -12.63 -9.86 29.26
C ASP A 350 -11.09 -10.02 29.24
N VAL A 351 -10.33 -8.96 28.90
CA VAL A 351 -8.85 -9.03 28.87
C VAL A 351 -8.20 -8.79 30.24
N ILE A 352 -9.00 -8.67 31.32
CA ILE A 352 -8.49 -8.54 32.69
C ILE A 352 -9.15 -9.61 33.58
N ARG A 353 -8.59 -10.83 33.61
CA ARG A 353 -8.55 -11.72 34.80
C ARG A 353 -7.78 -13.03 34.54
N THR A 354 -6.66 -13.15 35.26
CA THR A 354 -6.08 -14.34 35.95
C THR A 354 -6.18 -15.75 35.35
N LEU A 355 -4.98 -16.34 35.25
CA LEU A 355 -4.63 -17.76 35.45
C LEU A 355 -5.63 -18.56 36.31
N SER A 356 -6.13 -19.67 35.75
CA SER A 356 -6.40 -20.91 36.49
C SER A 356 -6.30 -22.10 35.53
N GLU A 357 -5.60 -23.14 35.98
CA GLU A 357 -5.41 -24.43 35.30
C GLU A 357 -6.74 -25.22 35.21
N ASP A 358 -6.74 -26.22 34.33
CA ASP A 358 -7.79 -27.23 34.04
C ASP A 358 -8.84 -26.87 32.98
N GLU A 359 -8.59 -27.28 31.72
CA GLU A 359 -9.55 -28.00 30.87
C GLU A 359 -8.87 -28.63 29.62
N PRO A 360 -9.38 -29.78 29.09
CA PRO A 360 -8.67 -30.65 28.13
C PRO A 360 -8.80 -30.18 26.66
N PRO A 361 -7.97 -30.71 25.73
CA PRO A 361 -7.94 -30.23 24.35
C PRO A 361 -9.19 -30.68 23.58
N VAL A 362 -9.89 -29.73 22.95
CA VAL A 362 -11.02 -30.00 22.05
C VAL A 362 -10.52 -30.18 20.62
N ASP A 363 -10.94 -31.28 19.99
CA ASP A 363 -10.59 -31.78 18.66
C ASP A 363 -10.82 -30.77 17.53
N ALA A 364 -9.78 -30.55 16.71
CA ALA A 364 -9.86 -29.83 15.45
C ALA A 364 -10.07 -30.81 14.29
N LYS A 365 -11.32 -31.10 13.95
CA LYS A 365 -11.70 -31.64 12.64
C LYS A 365 -12.97 -30.95 12.15
N VAL A 366 -12.98 -30.72 10.83
CA VAL A 366 -14.05 -30.12 10.00
C VAL A 366 -13.85 -28.62 9.77
N LEU A 367 -13.18 -28.28 8.66
CA LEU A 367 -13.60 -27.30 7.65
C LEU A 367 -12.77 -27.56 6.38
N GLY A 368 -13.46 -27.67 5.24
CA GLY A 368 -13.03 -28.35 4.03
C GLY A 368 -11.98 -27.65 3.16
N GLU A 369 -11.39 -28.48 2.29
CA GLU A 369 -10.45 -28.18 1.22
C GLU A 369 -11.12 -27.36 0.10
N ASP A 370 -10.48 -26.28 -0.37
CA ASP A 370 -10.00 -26.14 -1.76
C ASP A 370 -9.48 -24.72 -2.10
N ASN A 371 -8.55 -24.69 -3.07
CA ASN A 371 -7.90 -23.57 -3.77
C ASN A 371 -6.52 -23.08 -3.26
N VAL A 372 -5.54 -23.99 -3.23
CA VAL A 372 -4.11 -23.63 -3.37
C VAL A 372 -3.56 -24.29 -4.63
N VAL A 373 -3.09 -23.48 -5.59
CA VAL A 373 -2.38 -23.96 -6.78
C VAL A 373 -0.99 -24.44 -6.35
N SER A 374 -0.71 -25.74 -6.51
CA SER A 374 0.60 -26.33 -6.27
C SER A 374 1.50 -26.18 -7.50
N VAL A 375 2.67 -25.56 -7.34
CA VAL A 375 3.72 -25.53 -8.37
C VAL A 375 4.59 -26.79 -8.22
N VAL A 376 4.67 -27.58 -9.28
CA VAL A 376 5.56 -28.75 -9.41
C VAL A 376 6.89 -28.31 -10.02
N ASP A 377 7.99 -28.59 -9.33
CA ASP A 377 9.35 -28.47 -9.89
C ASP A 377 9.61 -29.61 -10.90
N SER A 378 10.60 -29.48 -11.78
CA SER A 378 10.94 -30.44 -12.84
C SER A 378 11.30 -31.85 -12.33
N ASP A 379 11.47 -32.00 -11.01
CA ASP A 379 11.76 -33.27 -10.32
C ASP A 379 10.56 -33.86 -9.55
N ASN A 380 9.33 -33.38 -9.81
CA ASN A 380 8.07 -33.96 -9.29
C ASN A 380 7.97 -34.04 -7.74
N LYS A 381 8.58 -33.07 -7.04
CA LYS A 381 8.43 -32.90 -5.57
C LYS A 381 7.45 -31.78 -5.26
N THR A 382 6.40 -32.08 -4.50
CA THR A 382 5.48 -31.10 -3.92
C THR A 382 6.19 -30.23 -2.87
N VAL A 383 6.36 -28.94 -3.17
CA VAL A 383 6.86 -27.94 -2.23
C VAL A 383 5.66 -27.25 -1.56
N LYS A 384 5.58 -27.29 -0.22
CA LYS A 384 4.60 -26.48 0.52
C LYS A 384 4.97 -24.99 0.37
N PRO A 385 4.02 -24.07 0.12
CA PRO A 385 4.32 -22.65 0.05
C PRO A 385 4.77 -22.12 1.43
N GLU A 386 5.93 -21.47 1.48
CA GLU A 386 6.45 -20.78 2.66
C GLU A 386 5.67 -19.46 2.91
N PRO A 387 5.07 -19.21 4.09
CA PRO A 387 4.48 -17.92 4.45
C PRO A 387 5.39 -16.70 4.16
N THR A 388 4.95 -15.84 3.25
CA THR A 388 5.71 -14.66 2.82
C THR A 388 5.66 -13.55 3.89
N ILE A 389 6.81 -13.08 4.37
CA ILE A 389 6.91 -11.90 5.23
C ILE A 389 6.53 -10.65 4.41
N LEU A 390 5.44 -9.98 4.80
CA LEU A 390 4.98 -8.74 4.17
C LEU A 390 5.90 -7.57 4.56
N GLN A 391 6.80 -7.16 3.65
CA GLN A 391 7.67 -5.98 3.80
C GLN A 391 6.88 -4.68 3.59
N SER A 392 7.28 -3.61 4.27
CA SER A 392 6.61 -2.30 4.24
C SER A 392 6.56 -1.71 2.83
N ARG A 393 7.59 -1.96 2.01
CA ARG A 393 7.60 -1.60 0.57
C ARG A 393 6.50 -2.26 -0.26
N HIS A 394 5.93 -3.38 0.19
CA HIS A 394 4.85 -4.07 -0.50
C HIS A 394 3.45 -3.57 -0.11
N LEU A 395 3.37 -2.66 0.86
CA LEU A 395 2.12 -2.06 1.30
C LEU A 395 1.67 -0.96 0.33
N THR A 396 0.36 -0.90 0.10
CA THR A 396 -0.24 0.25 -0.60
C THR A 396 -0.07 1.53 0.23
N LYS A 397 -0.21 2.70 -0.40
CA LYS A 397 -0.15 3.98 0.31
C LYS A 397 -1.18 4.05 1.44
N ARG A 398 -2.38 3.49 1.23
CA ARG A 398 -3.40 3.31 2.27
C ARG A 398 -2.91 2.42 3.41
N GLN A 399 -2.43 1.22 3.12
CA GLN A 399 -1.96 0.28 4.15
C GLN A 399 -0.78 0.84 4.97
N LEU A 400 0.14 1.56 4.32
CA LEU A 400 1.24 2.21 5.01
C LEU A 400 0.76 3.40 5.86
N SER A 401 -0.23 4.15 5.38
CA SER A 401 -0.88 5.22 6.15
C SER A 401 -1.62 4.68 7.37
N ASP A 402 -2.35 3.57 7.22
CA ASP A 402 -3.05 2.88 8.31
C ASP A 402 -2.05 2.34 9.34
N MET A 403 -0.95 1.73 8.88
CA MET A 403 0.15 1.27 9.73
C MET A 403 0.78 2.43 10.52
N ALA A 404 1.17 3.51 9.84
CA ALA A 404 1.75 4.69 10.47
C ALA A 404 0.76 5.33 11.46
N TRP A 405 -0.54 5.38 11.14
CA TRP A 405 -1.56 5.88 12.05
C TRP A 405 -1.73 5.00 13.30
N ASN A 406 -1.78 3.67 13.15
CA ASN A 406 -1.87 2.73 14.27
C ASN A 406 -0.65 2.83 15.19
N VAL A 407 0.56 2.88 14.62
CA VAL A 407 1.80 3.07 15.40
C VAL A 407 1.76 4.40 16.17
N ARG A 408 1.27 5.49 15.56
CA ARG A 408 1.15 6.80 16.22
C ARG A 408 0.09 6.79 17.34
N LYS A 409 -1.06 6.18 17.10
CA LYS A 409 -2.12 6.03 18.09
C LYS A 409 -1.62 5.24 19.30
N LEU A 410 -0.92 4.13 19.05
CA LEU A 410 -0.29 3.35 20.09
C LEU A 410 0.80 4.14 20.82
N SER A 411 1.66 4.87 20.09
CA SER A 411 2.72 5.71 20.69
C SER A 411 2.14 6.73 21.68
N LYS A 412 1.06 7.43 21.30
CA LYS A 412 0.35 8.35 22.21
C LYS A 412 -0.20 7.64 23.44
N LYS A 413 -0.79 6.45 23.27
CA LYS A 413 -1.35 5.65 24.37
C LYS A 413 -0.24 5.16 25.32
N LEU A 414 0.83 4.58 24.79
CA LEU A 414 1.98 4.07 25.55
C LEU A 414 2.76 5.19 26.25
N GLY A 415 2.90 6.34 25.60
CA GLY A 415 3.49 7.53 26.21
C GLY A 415 2.72 7.98 27.46
N SER A 416 1.42 7.68 27.55
CA SER A 416 0.54 8.08 28.65
C SER A 416 0.41 7.04 29.80
N ILE A 417 0.83 5.79 29.58
CA ILE A 417 0.63 4.65 30.49
C ILE A 417 1.97 4.12 31.03
N LYS A 418 1.97 3.56 32.25
CA LYS A 418 3.10 2.77 32.75
C LYS A 418 2.91 1.30 32.35
N LEU A 419 3.84 0.78 31.55
CA LEU A 419 3.90 -0.61 31.15
C LEU A 419 4.57 -1.44 32.25
N LYS A 420 3.78 -2.28 32.92
CA LYS A 420 4.33 -3.27 33.86
C LYS A 420 4.72 -4.52 33.08
N LEU A 421 6.03 -4.70 32.87
CA LEU A 421 6.59 -5.81 32.11
C LEU A 421 6.97 -6.95 33.06
N THR A 422 6.64 -8.19 32.70
CA THR A 422 7.14 -9.39 33.38
C THR A 422 8.53 -9.74 32.83
N VAL A 423 9.55 -9.01 33.28
CA VAL A 423 10.92 -9.19 32.78
C VAL A 423 11.53 -10.46 33.36
N LYS A 424 11.98 -11.39 32.51
CA LYS A 424 12.77 -12.57 32.89
C LYS A 424 14.12 -12.59 32.19
N ASN A 425 14.14 -12.28 30.90
CA ASN A 425 15.33 -12.31 30.05
C ASN A 425 15.81 -10.88 29.75
N VAL A 426 16.98 -10.52 30.29
CA VAL A 426 17.57 -9.20 30.12
C VAL A 426 18.77 -9.28 29.17
N PHE A 427 18.76 -8.46 28.12
CA PHE A 427 19.82 -8.38 27.12
C PHE A 427 20.66 -7.12 27.36
N ILE A 428 21.97 -7.28 27.62
CA ILE A 428 22.87 -6.16 27.89
C ILE A 428 23.77 -5.90 26.68
N VAL A 429 23.77 -4.65 26.22
CA VAL A 429 24.63 -4.15 25.15
C VAL A 429 25.56 -3.09 25.73
N SER A 430 26.86 -3.25 25.54
CA SER A 430 27.86 -2.22 25.87
C SER A 430 28.55 -1.71 24.62
N LYS A 431 29.08 -0.48 24.67
CA LYS A 431 29.88 0.07 23.57
C LYS A 431 31.05 -0.87 23.26
N THR A 432 31.24 -1.19 21.98
CA THR A 432 32.34 -2.03 21.51
C THR A 432 33.68 -1.33 21.70
N HIS A 433 34.73 -2.11 21.97
CA HIS A 433 36.13 -1.63 22.15
C HIS A 433 36.39 -0.66 23.31
N ASP A 434 35.39 -0.38 24.15
CA ASP A 434 35.57 0.43 25.36
C ASP A 434 35.75 -0.50 26.58
N GLU A 435 37.01 -0.75 26.93
CA GLU A 435 37.37 -1.67 28.03
C GLU A 435 36.86 -1.21 29.39
N SER A 436 36.70 0.10 29.58
CA SER A 436 36.17 0.64 30.83
C SER A 436 34.76 0.11 31.14
N LEU A 437 34.00 -0.22 30.09
CA LEU A 437 32.62 -0.70 30.20
C LEU A 437 32.51 -2.16 30.59
N VAL A 438 33.57 -2.95 30.47
CA VAL A 438 33.54 -4.36 30.87
C VAL A 438 33.27 -4.47 32.37
N SER A 439 33.95 -3.64 33.16
CA SER A 439 33.75 -3.57 34.61
C SER A 439 32.31 -3.15 35.00
N LEU A 440 31.74 -2.19 34.26
CA LEU A 440 30.38 -1.70 34.48
C LEU A 440 29.34 -2.74 34.05
N THR A 441 29.59 -3.43 32.93
CA THR A 441 28.78 -4.55 32.46
C THR A 441 28.76 -5.63 33.52
N ARG A 442 29.91 -6.02 34.07
CA ARG A 442 29.99 -6.98 35.19
C ARG A 442 29.18 -6.50 36.39
N LYS A 443 29.26 -5.22 36.75
CA LYS A 443 28.53 -4.64 37.89
C LYS A 443 27.01 -4.78 37.73
N VAL A 444 26.48 -4.44 36.55
CA VAL A 444 25.04 -4.58 36.25
C VAL A 444 24.64 -6.06 36.20
N THR A 445 25.42 -6.90 35.52
CA THR A 445 25.15 -8.33 35.40
C THR A 445 25.13 -9.02 36.76
N ARG A 446 26.11 -8.74 37.63
CA ARG A 446 26.13 -9.25 39.00
C ARG A 446 24.90 -8.83 39.78
N TRP A 447 24.52 -7.56 39.69
CA TRP A 447 23.36 -7.04 40.39
C TRP A 447 22.05 -7.71 39.95
N LEU A 448 21.88 -7.94 38.64
CA LEU A 448 20.71 -8.68 38.11
C LEU A 448 20.72 -10.16 38.49
N LEU A 449 21.89 -10.78 38.61
CA LEU A 449 22.02 -12.20 38.93
C LEU A 449 22.01 -12.50 40.43
N SER A 450 22.10 -11.48 41.29
CA SER A 450 22.10 -11.63 42.75
C SER A 450 20.87 -12.40 43.27
N GLN A 451 21.07 -13.15 44.35
CA GLN A 451 19.99 -13.85 45.05
C GLN A 451 19.00 -12.91 45.75
N ASP A 452 19.39 -11.66 46.00
CA ASP A 452 18.56 -10.63 46.64
C ASP A 452 17.49 -10.04 45.70
N ARG A 453 17.25 -10.66 44.54
CA ARG A 453 16.26 -10.25 43.56
C ARG A 453 15.03 -11.15 43.68
N ASP A 454 13.86 -10.52 43.75
CA ASP A 454 12.57 -11.23 43.84
C ASP A 454 12.28 -12.11 42.61
N THR A 455 12.88 -11.78 41.46
CA THR A 455 12.75 -12.52 40.20
C THR A 455 14.10 -13.08 39.76
N PRO A 456 14.19 -14.38 39.41
CA PRO A 456 15.43 -14.98 38.94
C PRO A 456 15.67 -14.61 37.47
N TYR A 457 16.29 -13.45 37.22
CA TYR A 457 16.58 -12.99 35.87
C TYR A 457 17.63 -13.88 35.17
N ILE A 458 17.44 -14.07 33.86
CA ILE A 458 18.42 -14.62 32.93
C ILE A 458 19.06 -13.43 32.21
N VAL A 459 20.38 -13.33 32.26
CA VAL A 459 21.13 -12.18 31.74
C VAL A 459 21.99 -12.61 30.57
N TYR A 460 21.80 -11.96 29.44
CA TYR A 460 22.56 -12.15 28.22
C TYR A 460 23.58 -11.03 28.07
N VAL A 461 24.86 -11.39 28.01
CA VAL A 461 25.98 -10.46 27.73
C VAL A 461 26.71 -10.88 26.45
N GLU A 462 27.46 -9.97 25.84
CA GLU A 462 28.20 -10.26 24.60
C GLU A 462 29.17 -11.44 24.79
N ARG A 463 29.28 -12.33 23.80
CA ARG A 463 30.11 -13.55 23.91
C ARG A 463 31.57 -13.28 24.29
N ARG A 464 32.13 -12.13 23.92
CA ARG A 464 33.50 -11.74 24.34
C ARG A 464 33.66 -11.70 25.87
N MET A 465 32.59 -11.48 26.63
CA MET A 465 32.62 -11.43 28.10
C MET A 465 32.91 -12.80 28.71
N GLU A 466 32.64 -13.90 27.99
CA GLU A 466 32.83 -15.26 28.49
C GLU A 466 34.27 -15.50 28.95
N THR A 467 35.24 -15.05 28.14
CA THR A 467 36.68 -15.24 28.36
C THR A 467 37.39 -13.97 28.85
N HIS A 468 36.70 -12.83 28.95
CA HIS A 468 37.34 -11.57 29.31
C HIS A 468 37.77 -11.52 30.79
N PRO A 469 39.03 -11.18 31.11
CA PRO A 469 39.54 -11.20 32.48
C PRO A 469 38.80 -10.23 33.41
N ASP A 470 38.56 -8.99 32.97
CA ASP A 470 37.89 -7.98 33.81
C ASP A 470 36.40 -8.28 34.05
N PHE A 471 35.75 -8.99 33.11
CA PHE A 471 34.40 -9.49 33.34
C PHE A 471 34.42 -10.67 34.30
N GLY A 472 35.42 -11.55 34.16
CA GLY A 472 35.74 -12.61 35.11
C GLY A 472 34.58 -13.58 35.34
N THR A 473 34.04 -14.16 34.27
CA THR A 473 32.89 -15.09 34.29
C THR A 473 33.01 -16.16 35.37
N LEU A 474 34.17 -16.82 35.47
CA LEU A 474 34.39 -17.88 36.47
C LEU A 474 34.30 -17.36 37.90
N GLN A 475 34.89 -16.20 38.17
CA GLN A 475 34.83 -15.56 39.48
C GLN A 475 33.40 -15.10 39.78
N LEU A 476 32.69 -14.54 38.80
CA LEU A 476 31.30 -14.14 38.96
C LEU A 476 30.39 -15.33 39.34
N LEU A 477 30.60 -16.49 38.71
CA LEU A 477 29.86 -17.72 39.03
C LEU A 477 30.26 -18.34 40.38
N GLN A 478 31.48 -18.08 40.87
CA GLN A 478 31.91 -18.45 42.22
C GLN A 478 31.29 -17.52 43.28
N ASP A 479 31.29 -16.21 43.02
CA ASP A 479 30.71 -15.18 43.89
C ASP A 479 29.18 -15.33 43.99
N GLU A 480 28.52 -15.72 42.90
CA GLU A 480 27.06 -15.89 42.81
C GLU A 480 26.69 -17.28 42.24
N PRO A 481 26.71 -18.35 43.05
CA PRO A 481 26.49 -19.72 42.54
C PRO A 481 25.12 -19.93 41.88
N SER A 482 24.10 -19.16 42.29
CA SER A 482 22.76 -19.18 41.69
C SER A 482 22.74 -18.66 40.26
N ALA A 483 23.78 -17.96 39.79
CA ALA A 483 23.88 -17.44 38.44
C ALA A 483 24.12 -18.54 37.39
N LYS A 484 24.52 -19.75 37.82
CA LYS A 484 24.77 -20.90 36.94
C LYS A 484 23.50 -21.24 36.14
N GLY A 485 23.61 -21.24 34.81
CA GLY A 485 22.49 -21.45 33.88
C GLY A 485 21.63 -20.20 33.59
N ARG A 486 21.81 -19.11 34.34
CA ARG A 486 21.13 -17.82 34.14
C ARG A 486 22.01 -16.77 33.45
N LEU A 487 23.34 -16.85 33.58
CA LEU A 487 24.26 -16.09 32.74
C LEU A 487 24.40 -16.76 31.37
N LYS A 488 24.07 -16.03 30.31
CA LYS A 488 24.13 -16.50 28.93
C LYS A 488 24.91 -15.50 28.07
N PHE A 489 25.35 -15.98 26.90
CA PHE A 489 26.18 -15.21 25.99
C PHE A 489 25.50 -15.05 24.63
N TRP A 490 25.51 -13.83 24.10
CA TRP A 490 24.92 -13.51 22.80
C TRP A 490 25.99 -13.18 21.76
N ASP A 491 25.68 -13.47 20.51
CA ASP A 491 26.33 -12.94 19.32
C ASP A 491 25.28 -12.20 18.46
N PRO A 492 25.68 -11.43 17.43
CA PRO A 492 24.72 -10.71 16.60
C PRO A 492 23.67 -11.62 15.96
N LYS A 493 24.03 -12.87 15.66
CA LYS A 493 23.15 -13.86 15.05
C LYS A 493 21.99 -14.23 15.98
N LEU A 494 22.26 -14.43 17.28
CA LEU A 494 21.22 -14.72 18.28
C LEU A 494 20.17 -13.60 18.38
N ALA A 495 20.61 -12.34 18.38
CA ALA A 495 19.70 -11.19 18.45
C ALA A 495 18.81 -11.07 17.20
N GLN A 496 19.37 -11.39 16.03
CA GLN A 496 18.66 -11.36 14.75
C GLN A 496 17.67 -12.53 14.58
N GLU A 497 18.07 -13.74 14.96
CA GLU A 497 17.29 -14.97 14.74
C GLU A 497 16.24 -15.21 15.83
N GLN A 498 16.54 -14.81 17.07
CA GLN A 498 15.69 -15.09 18.23
C GLN A 498 15.37 -13.85 19.07
N PRO A 499 14.87 -12.75 18.46
CA PRO A 499 14.58 -11.50 19.18
C PRO A 499 13.48 -11.66 20.24
N HIS A 500 12.61 -12.66 20.08
CA HIS A 500 11.52 -12.98 21.01
C HIS A 500 12.01 -13.53 22.35
N LEU A 501 13.28 -13.93 22.48
CA LEU A 501 13.81 -14.43 23.75
C LEU A 501 14.00 -13.33 24.79
N PHE A 502 14.05 -12.06 24.39
CA PHE A 502 14.45 -10.97 25.25
C PHE A 502 13.24 -10.11 25.63
N ASP A 503 13.05 -9.90 26.93
CA ASP A 503 11.94 -9.10 27.45
C ASP A 503 12.33 -7.62 27.60
N PHE A 504 13.63 -7.37 27.83
CA PHE A 504 14.14 -6.03 28.15
C PHE A 504 15.60 -5.88 27.71
N VAL A 505 15.96 -4.71 27.17
CA VAL A 505 17.34 -4.39 26.77
C VAL A 505 17.90 -3.28 27.63
N ILE A 506 19.14 -3.43 28.08
CA ILE A 506 19.92 -2.39 28.78
C ILE A 506 21.12 -2.02 27.93
N THR A 507 21.29 -0.74 27.63
CA THR A 507 22.48 -0.25 26.91
C THR A 507 23.40 0.55 27.82
N LEU A 508 24.69 0.26 27.77
CA LEU A 508 25.76 0.97 28.48
C LEU A 508 26.65 1.68 27.46
N GLY A 509 26.53 3.00 27.34
CA GLY A 509 27.34 3.77 26.39
C GLY A 509 26.71 5.09 25.96
N GLY A 510 26.96 5.47 24.71
CA GLY A 510 26.39 6.67 24.09
C GLY A 510 25.31 6.32 23.07
N ASP A 511 24.88 7.32 22.29
CA ASP A 511 23.85 7.15 21.26
C ASP A 511 24.26 6.10 20.20
N GLY A 512 25.55 5.98 19.87
CA GLY A 512 26.07 4.93 18.98
C GLY A 512 25.84 3.50 19.48
N THR A 513 25.74 3.30 20.80
CA THR A 513 25.37 2.01 21.40
C THR A 513 23.88 1.73 21.21
N VAL A 514 23.03 2.75 21.28
CA VAL A 514 21.58 2.62 21.01
C VAL A 514 21.34 2.29 19.54
N LEU A 515 22.08 2.92 18.63
CA LEU A 515 22.08 2.55 17.20
C LEU A 515 22.57 1.12 17.00
N TYR A 516 23.57 0.66 17.77
CA TYR A 516 23.99 -0.75 17.76
C TYR A 516 22.86 -1.69 18.15
N THR A 517 22.13 -1.35 19.21
CA THR A 517 20.96 -2.11 19.63
C THR A 517 19.89 -2.16 18.55
N SER A 518 19.54 -1.02 17.92
CA SER A 518 18.59 -1.02 16.79
C SER A 518 19.06 -1.93 15.65
N TRP A 519 20.36 -1.88 15.32
CA TRP A 519 20.96 -2.70 14.29
C TRP A 519 20.90 -4.20 14.59
N LEU A 520 21.12 -4.61 15.84
CA LEU A 520 21.00 -6.01 16.25
C LEU A 520 19.58 -6.55 16.06
N PHE A 521 18.56 -5.72 16.30
CA PHE A 521 17.15 -6.09 16.23
C PHE A 521 16.50 -5.61 14.93
N GLN A 522 16.77 -6.31 13.83
CA GLN A 522 16.21 -6.01 12.49
C GLN A 522 14.70 -6.33 12.33
N ARG A 523 13.99 -6.61 13.44
CA ARG A 523 12.53 -6.80 13.49
C ARG A 523 12.02 -6.26 14.83
N ILE A 524 11.45 -7.13 15.66
CA ILE A 524 10.92 -6.83 16.99
C ILE A 524 12.06 -6.34 17.89
N VAL A 525 11.87 -5.14 18.46
CA VAL A 525 12.79 -4.54 19.43
C VAL A 525 12.16 -4.57 20.82
N PRO A 526 12.74 -5.26 21.82
CA PRO A 526 12.26 -5.18 23.20
C PRO A 526 12.46 -3.76 23.76
N PRO A 527 11.74 -3.35 24.82
CA PRO A 527 11.96 -2.05 25.46
C PRO A 527 13.42 -1.83 25.85
N VAL A 528 13.98 -0.71 25.40
CA VAL A 528 15.40 -0.38 25.55
C VAL A 528 15.59 0.73 26.58
N LEU A 529 16.31 0.44 27.65
CA LEU A 529 16.73 1.41 28.66
C LEU A 529 18.21 1.75 28.48
N SER A 530 18.48 3.04 28.24
CA SER A 530 19.81 3.48 27.81
C SER A 530 20.52 4.37 28.82
N PHE A 531 21.60 3.84 29.41
CA PHE A 531 22.47 4.57 30.33
C PHE A 531 23.58 5.32 29.61
N ALA A 532 23.67 6.63 29.87
CA ALA A 532 24.79 7.49 29.57
C ALA A 532 25.92 7.28 30.59
N LEU A 533 27.16 7.29 30.09
CA LEU A 533 28.39 7.10 30.89
C LEU A 533 29.32 8.32 30.87
N GLY A 534 28.75 9.49 30.56
CA GLY A 534 29.42 10.76 30.39
C GLY A 534 28.39 11.87 30.12
N SER A 535 28.53 12.60 29.03
CA SER A 535 27.47 13.51 28.56
C SER A 535 26.24 12.72 28.12
N LEU A 536 25.05 13.06 28.62
CA LEU A 536 23.79 12.55 28.08
C LEU A 536 23.68 12.95 26.60
N GLY A 537 23.47 11.98 25.72
CA GLY A 537 23.13 12.19 24.31
C GLY A 537 21.62 12.34 24.10
N PHE A 538 21.17 12.29 22.85
CA PHE A 538 19.75 12.43 22.51
C PHE A 538 18.95 11.13 22.72
N LEU A 539 19.63 9.99 22.81
CA LEU A 539 19.03 8.66 22.98
C LEU A 539 19.34 8.04 24.34
N THR A 540 20.37 8.55 25.04
CA THR A 540 20.82 8.04 26.34
C THR A 540 20.25 8.86 27.47
N ASN A 541 19.08 8.45 27.95
CA ASN A 541 18.23 9.24 28.85
C ASN A 541 18.54 9.06 30.35
N PHE A 542 19.33 8.04 30.72
CA PHE A 542 19.55 7.67 32.12
C PHE A 542 21.00 7.86 32.54
N ASP A 543 21.22 8.44 33.72
CA ASP A 543 22.57 8.50 34.31
C ASP A 543 22.91 7.13 34.94
N PHE A 544 24.05 6.57 34.56
CA PHE A 544 24.52 5.31 35.12
C PHE A 544 24.83 5.39 36.62
N ALA A 545 25.13 6.56 37.18
CA ALA A 545 25.34 6.72 38.62
C ALA A 545 24.17 6.15 39.44
N ASP A 546 22.94 6.28 38.91
CA ASP A 546 21.69 5.86 39.53
C ASP A 546 21.15 4.50 39.03
N HIS A 547 21.95 3.72 38.30
CA HIS A 547 21.49 2.51 37.59
C HIS A 547 20.66 1.54 38.44
N LYS A 548 21.06 1.27 39.70
CA LYS A 548 20.34 0.35 40.59
C LYS A 548 18.91 0.83 40.84
N ARG A 549 18.77 2.07 41.33
CA ARG A 549 17.47 2.70 41.62
C ARG A 549 16.58 2.75 40.38
N ILE A 550 17.18 3.09 39.24
CA ILE A 550 16.47 3.19 37.96
C ILE A 550 15.93 1.82 37.53
N LEU A 551 16.75 0.77 37.57
CA LEU A 551 16.34 -0.58 37.19
C LEU A 551 15.31 -1.18 38.17
N GLU A 552 15.46 -0.93 39.48
CA GLU A 552 14.49 -1.37 40.49
C GLU A 552 13.11 -0.76 40.23
N ASN A 553 13.07 0.56 40.04
CA ASN A 553 11.82 1.24 39.74
C ASN A 553 11.24 0.78 38.40
N ALA A 554 12.07 0.58 37.37
CA ALA A 554 11.63 0.09 36.06
C ALA A 554 10.97 -1.30 36.14
N PHE A 555 11.56 -2.23 36.89
CA PHE A 555 11.04 -3.60 37.01
C PHE A 555 9.87 -3.72 38.00
N ARG A 556 9.87 -2.95 39.09
CA ARG A 556 8.80 -2.97 40.10
C ARG A 556 7.56 -2.18 39.66
N ASP A 557 7.78 -0.93 39.26
CA ASP A 557 6.71 0.05 39.02
C ASP A 557 6.31 0.13 37.54
N GLY A 558 7.08 -0.51 36.66
CA GLY A 558 6.91 -0.46 35.22
C GLY A 558 7.63 0.74 34.57
N VAL A 559 7.63 0.73 33.24
CA VAL A 559 8.32 1.70 32.39
C VAL A 559 7.34 2.50 31.54
N VAL A 560 7.69 3.73 31.21
CA VAL A 560 7.03 4.48 30.15
C VAL A 560 7.87 4.33 28.89
N VAL A 561 7.23 4.04 27.76
CA VAL A 561 7.92 3.80 26.49
C VAL A 561 7.49 4.85 25.47
N SER A 562 8.47 5.40 24.75
CA SER A 562 8.29 6.22 23.56
C SER A 562 8.67 5.39 22.34
N LEU A 563 7.74 5.27 21.39
CA LEU A 563 8.01 4.59 20.12
C LEU A 563 8.67 5.58 19.16
N ARG A 564 9.89 5.27 18.71
CA ARG A 564 10.62 6.03 17.71
C ARG A 564 10.46 5.40 16.33
N LEU A 565 10.18 6.23 15.32
CA LEU A 565 10.15 5.79 13.93
C LEU A 565 11.49 5.17 13.52
N ARG A 566 11.41 4.06 12.79
CA ARG A 566 12.52 3.47 12.04
C ARG A 566 12.20 3.47 10.56
N PHE A 567 13.21 3.40 9.71
CA PHE A 567 13.02 3.13 8.29
C PHE A 567 13.31 1.67 7.97
N GLU A 568 12.46 1.09 7.12
CA GLU A 568 12.77 -0.10 6.34
C GLU A 568 13.40 0.37 5.02
N CYS A 569 14.67 0.04 4.82
CA CYS A 569 15.43 0.36 3.62
C CYS A 569 15.70 -0.89 2.80
N THR A 570 15.29 -0.91 1.54
CA THR A 570 15.55 -2.02 0.60
C THR A 570 16.47 -1.58 -0.51
N ILE A 571 17.56 -2.32 -0.70
CA ILE A 571 18.50 -2.13 -1.82
C ILE A 571 17.95 -2.88 -3.03
N MET A 572 17.74 -2.16 -4.12
CA MET A 572 17.22 -2.66 -5.39
C MET A 572 18.33 -2.64 -6.43
N ARG A 573 18.65 -3.82 -6.96
CA ARG A 573 19.71 -4.02 -7.95
C ARG A 573 19.14 -4.08 -9.34
N SER A 574 19.74 -3.34 -10.26
CA SER A 574 19.37 -3.37 -11.67
C SER A 574 19.66 -4.73 -12.28
N LYS A 575 18.70 -5.29 -13.02
CA LYS A 575 18.90 -6.51 -13.80
C LYS A 575 19.51 -6.16 -15.16
N ALA A 576 20.48 -6.96 -15.59
CA ALA A 576 20.94 -6.89 -16.97
C ALA A 576 19.85 -7.38 -17.93
N ARG A 577 19.47 -6.58 -18.93
CA ARG A 577 18.65 -7.07 -20.05
C ARG A 577 19.46 -8.09 -20.86
N LEU A 578 18.86 -9.22 -21.20
CA LEU A 578 19.40 -10.10 -22.25
C LEU A 578 19.41 -9.29 -23.55
N LYS A 579 20.54 -9.24 -24.26
CA LYS A 579 20.62 -8.56 -25.57
C LYS A 579 19.65 -9.26 -26.52
N ASP A 580 18.54 -8.60 -26.84
CA ASP A 580 17.68 -9.04 -27.92
C ASP A 580 18.38 -8.73 -29.26
N PRO A 581 18.76 -9.75 -30.05
CA PRO A 581 19.40 -9.54 -31.35
C PRO A 581 18.49 -8.86 -32.39
N HIS A 582 17.20 -8.64 -32.11
CA HIS A 582 16.24 -8.01 -33.03
C HIS A 582 15.90 -6.54 -32.71
N SER A 583 16.41 -5.98 -31.60
CA SER A 583 16.21 -4.57 -31.25
C SER A 583 17.55 -3.86 -31.02
N PRO A 584 18.23 -3.38 -32.08
CA PRO A 584 19.52 -2.71 -31.98
C PRO A 584 19.43 -1.27 -31.41
N THR A 585 18.23 -0.77 -31.08
CA THR A 585 17.98 0.62 -30.65
C THR A 585 17.66 0.80 -29.16
N LEU A 586 17.51 -0.26 -28.38
CA LEU A 586 17.31 -0.18 -26.92
C LEU A 586 18.65 -0.05 -26.18
N THR A 587 19.42 1.02 -26.42
CA THR A 587 20.74 1.20 -25.77
C THR A 587 20.70 2.06 -24.52
N ASP A 588 19.79 3.01 -24.41
CA ASP A 588 19.76 3.93 -23.26
C ASP A 588 18.64 3.53 -22.30
N ARG A 589 19.04 3.00 -21.14
CA ARG A 589 18.14 2.75 -20.01
C ARG A 589 18.00 4.05 -19.24
N ASP A 590 16.79 4.36 -18.81
CA ASP A 590 16.49 5.51 -17.97
C ASP A 590 15.86 5.03 -16.67
N LEU A 591 16.43 5.44 -15.54
CA LEU A 591 15.95 5.03 -14.23
C LEU A 591 14.61 5.69 -13.88
N VAL A 592 14.36 6.90 -14.39
CA VAL A 592 13.08 7.58 -14.25
C VAL A 592 11.99 6.78 -14.96
N GLU A 593 12.22 6.40 -16.22
CA GLU A 593 11.26 5.59 -16.98
C GLU A 593 11.03 4.21 -16.32
N GLU A 594 12.09 3.55 -15.83
CA GLU A 594 11.95 2.25 -15.16
C GLU A 594 11.21 2.30 -13.82
N LEU A 595 11.22 3.44 -13.11
CA LEU A 595 10.63 3.58 -11.78
C LEU A 595 9.27 4.29 -11.76
N ILE A 596 9.04 5.20 -12.70
CA ILE A 596 7.79 5.98 -12.79
C ILE A 596 7.18 5.98 -14.20
N GLY A 597 7.96 5.73 -15.26
CA GLY A 597 7.50 5.80 -16.66
C GLY A 597 6.50 4.73 -17.10
N GLU A 598 5.65 5.06 -18.06
CA GLU A 598 4.51 4.25 -18.51
C GLU A 598 4.95 2.97 -19.27
N GLU A 599 6.20 2.93 -19.78
CA GLU A 599 6.74 1.82 -20.55
C GLU A 599 7.33 0.71 -19.65
N GLY A 600 6.51 -0.30 -19.33
CA GLY A 600 7.04 -1.63 -18.97
C GLY A 600 6.44 -2.28 -17.73
N GLU A 601 5.12 -2.50 -17.70
CA GLU A 601 4.47 -3.26 -16.63
C GLU A 601 4.90 -4.76 -16.59
N ASP A 602 5.52 -5.27 -17.67
CA ASP A 602 5.91 -6.69 -17.81
C ASP A 602 7.39 -7.00 -17.52
N THR A 603 8.21 -6.02 -17.16
CA THR A 603 9.64 -6.28 -16.87
C THR A 603 10.01 -5.96 -15.44
N LEU A 604 10.35 -7.01 -14.68
CA LEU A 604 11.04 -6.88 -13.40
C LEU A 604 12.46 -6.32 -13.63
N THR A 605 12.58 -5.01 -13.81
CA THR A 605 13.85 -4.30 -14.10
C THR A 605 14.87 -4.41 -12.97
N HIS A 606 14.40 -4.67 -11.75
CA HIS A 606 15.21 -4.74 -10.54
C HIS A 606 14.91 -5.97 -9.67
N THR A 607 15.85 -6.30 -8.79
CA THR A 607 15.71 -7.33 -7.74
C THR A 607 16.12 -6.79 -6.38
N PRO A 608 15.40 -7.13 -5.30
CA PRO A 608 15.85 -6.80 -3.95
C PRO A 608 17.11 -7.61 -3.61
N ASP A 609 18.12 -6.94 -3.03
CA ASP A 609 19.36 -7.56 -2.55
C ASP A 609 19.33 -7.71 -1.02
N ARG A 610 19.25 -6.60 -0.30
CA ARG A 610 19.24 -6.58 1.17
C ARG A 610 18.19 -5.61 1.70
N VAL A 611 17.72 -5.90 2.92
CA VAL A 611 16.77 -5.05 3.66
C VAL A 611 17.36 -4.74 5.04
N TYR A 612 17.32 -3.48 5.42
CA TYR A 612 17.81 -2.98 6.71
C TYR A 612 16.76 -2.17 7.43
N GLU A 613 16.63 -2.38 8.74
CA GLU A 613 15.86 -1.55 9.65
C GLU A 613 16.82 -0.58 10.37
N ILE A 614 16.61 0.72 10.18
CA ILE A 614 17.48 1.79 10.70
C ILE A 614 16.72 2.80 11.55
N LEU A 615 17.40 3.42 12.51
CA LEU A 615 16.80 4.35 13.46
C LEU A 615 16.99 5.82 13.09
N ASN A 616 18.16 6.21 12.58
CA ASN A 616 18.51 7.60 12.31
C ASN A 616 18.33 7.94 10.84
N ASP A 617 19.22 7.45 9.98
CA ASP A 617 19.33 7.96 8.63
C ASP A 617 19.95 6.94 7.66
N VAL A 618 19.57 7.13 6.39
CA VAL A 618 20.23 6.51 5.25
C VAL A 618 20.84 7.63 4.41
N VAL A 619 22.11 7.45 4.06
CA VAL A 619 22.91 8.44 3.34
C VAL A 619 23.38 7.83 2.04
N LEU A 620 23.11 8.48 0.92
CA LEU A 620 23.71 8.13 -0.36
C LEU A 620 24.77 9.18 -0.71
N ASP A 621 26.03 8.77 -0.76
CA ASP A 621 27.18 9.66 -0.97
C ASP A 621 28.08 9.22 -2.14
N ARG A 622 28.93 10.13 -2.63
CA ARG A 622 29.88 9.86 -3.73
C ARG A 622 31.00 8.89 -3.41
N GLY A 623 31.18 8.56 -2.14
CA GLY A 623 32.26 7.75 -1.64
C GLY A 623 33.66 8.21 -2.04
N PRO A 624 34.53 7.31 -2.50
CA PRO A 624 35.90 7.67 -2.81
C PRO A 624 36.01 8.50 -4.10
N ASN A 625 34.92 8.66 -4.86
CA ASN A 625 34.94 9.32 -6.16
C ASN A 625 35.27 10.81 -6.01
N PRO A 626 36.21 11.38 -6.79
CA PRO A 626 36.58 12.79 -6.71
C PRO A 626 35.53 13.73 -7.33
N THR A 627 34.59 13.18 -8.09
CA THR A 627 33.50 13.88 -8.75
C THR A 627 32.22 13.79 -7.90
N MET A 628 31.35 14.79 -8.02
CA MET A 628 30.04 14.78 -7.35
C MET A 628 29.18 13.62 -7.84
N SER A 629 28.36 13.06 -6.95
CA SER A 629 27.36 12.07 -7.33
C SER A 629 26.19 12.71 -8.05
N GLN A 630 25.68 12.00 -9.04
CA GLN A 630 24.37 12.23 -9.64
C GLN A 630 23.38 11.27 -8.98
N ILE A 631 22.34 11.82 -8.35
CA ILE A 631 21.38 11.07 -7.54
C ILE A 631 19.97 11.48 -7.95
N GLU A 632 19.12 10.52 -8.28
CA GLU A 632 17.71 10.78 -8.56
C GLU A 632 16.88 10.49 -7.33
N LEU A 633 16.07 11.46 -6.91
CA LEU A 633 15.16 11.33 -5.79
C LEU A 633 13.73 11.22 -6.30
N PHE A 634 13.02 10.21 -5.82
CA PHE A 634 11.61 9.97 -6.11
C PHE A 634 10.81 9.91 -4.81
N GLY A 635 9.55 10.32 -4.85
CA GLY A 635 8.61 10.20 -3.74
C GLY A 635 7.26 9.69 -4.23
N ASP A 636 6.80 8.59 -3.66
CA ASP A 636 5.72 7.79 -4.24
C ASP A 636 5.96 7.62 -5.75
N ASP A 637 5.03 7.99 -6.63
CA ASP A 637 5.14 7.79 -8.07
C ASP A 637 5.63 9.04 -8.83
N GLU A 638 6.26 9.98 -8.13
CA GLU A 638 6.80 11.22 -8.69
C GLU A 638 8.33 11.25 -8.62
N HIS A 639 8.96 11.75 -9.69
CA HIS A 639 10.36 12.18 -9.66
C HIS A 639 10.42 13.58 -9.06
N PHE A 640 11.16 13.73 -7.96
CA PHE A 640 11.28 15.02 -7.28
C PHE A 640 12.37 15.88 -7.90
N THR A 641 13.56 15.31 -8.08
CA THR A 641 14.70 16.02 -8.66
C THR A 641 15.86 15.07 -8.92
N THR A 642 16.72 15.45 -9.85
CA THR A 642 18.07 14.89 -9.99
C THR A 642 19.06 15.85 -9.34
N LEU A 643 19.86 15.33 -8.42
CA LEU A 643 20.79 16.06 -7.56
C LEU A 643 22.22 15.82 -8.03
N LEU A 644 22.98 16.90 -8.20
CA LEU A 644 24.44 16.88 -8.27
C LEU A 644 24.98 17.39 -6.94
N ALA A 645 25.54 16.49 -6.13
CA ALA A 645 25.92 16.77 -4.75
C ALA A 645 27.02 15.82 -4.27
N ASP A 646 27.61 16.10 -3.10
CA ASP A 646 28.41 15.07 -2.40
C ASP A 646 27.53 13.90 -1.96
N GLY A 647 26.24 14.15 -1.73
CA GLY A 647 25.26 13.12 -1.42
C GLY A 647 23.89 13.66 -1.00
N ILE A 648 23.04 12.77 -0.50
CA ILE A 648 21.74 13.07 0.10
C ILE A 648 21.55 12.23 1.37
N CYS A 649 20.95 12.82 2.40
CA CYS A 649 20.60 12.18 3.66
C CYS A 649 19.07 12.17 3.81
N ILE A 650 18.50 10.98 4.05
CA ILE A 650 17.10 10.79 4.42
C ILE A 650 17.08 10.34 5.87
N ALA A 651 16.50 11.15 6.75
CA ALA A 651 16.54 10.96 8.20
C ALA A 651 15.15 10.88 8.85
N THR A 652 15.06 10.06 9.90
CA THR A 652 13.91 10.04 10.81
C THR A 652 13.94 11.30 11.68
N PRO A 653 12.85 11.62 12.41
CA PRO A 653 12.85 12.68 13.41
C PRO A 653 13.90 12.47 14.50
N THR A 654 14.19 11.20 14.83
CA THR A 654 15.27 10.86 15.77
C THR A 654 16.64 11.18 15.16
N GLY A 655 16.86 10.81 13.90
CA GLY A 655 18.08 11.13 13.13
C GLY A 655 18.26 12.61 12.82
N SER A 656 17.25 13.47 13.03
CA SER A 656 17.33 14.91 12.78
C SER A 656 18.46 15.61 13.55
N THR A 657 18.90 15.03 14.67
CA THR A 657 19.99 15.51 15.54
C THR A 657 21.36 14.91 15.21
N ALA A 658 21.42 13.98 14.26
CA ALA A 658 22.62 13.24 13.88
C ALA A 658 23.24 13.83 12.60
N TYR A 659 23.50 13.01 11.58
CA TYR A 659 24.19 13.46 10.37
C TYR A 659 23.37 14.50 9.58
N ASN A 660 22.05 14.38 9.60
CA ASN A 660 21.13 15.37 9.04
C ASN A 660 21.40 16.81 9.55
N LEU A 661 21.63 16.97 10.86
CA LEU A 661 21.92 18.30 11.44
C LEU A 661 23.23 18.86 10.88
N ALA A 662 24.26 18.02 10.78
CA ALA A 662 25.57 18.40 10.25
C ALA A 662 25.50 18.80 8.76
N ALA A 663 24.62 18.15 7.99
CA ALA A 663 24.35 18.49 6.60
C ALA A 663 23.49 19.76 6.41
N GLY A 664 23.07 20.41 7.50
CA GLY A 664 22.26 21.64 7.46
C GLY A 664 20.75 21.41 7.50
N GLY A 665 20.30 20.19 7.82
CA GLY A 665 18.90 19.84 8.01
C GLY A 665 18.31 20.40 9.32
N SER A 666 16.99 20.45 9.38
CA SER A 666 16.27 20.97 10.58
C SER A 666 16.24 19.96 11.72
N LEU A 667 16.16 20.46 12.96
CA LEU A 667 15.82 19.66 14.14
C LEU A 667 14.33 19.30 14.13
N SER A 668 13.99 18.06 14.46
CA SER A 668 12.61 17.59 14.56
C SER A 668 12.36 16.87 15.88
N HIS A 669 11.19 17.10 16.47
CA HIS A 669 10.78 16.38 17.67
C HIS A 669 10.56 14.89 17.34
N PRO A 670 10.98 13.92 18.17
CA PRO A 670 10.91 12.49 17.83
C PRO A 670 9.50 11.94 17.58
N GLU A 671 8.47 12.64 18.07
CA GLU A 671 7.05 12.28 17.88
C GLU A 671 6.44 12.87 16.60
N ASN A 672 7.18 13.73 15.87
CA ASN A 672 6.69 14.31 14.62
C ASN A 672 6.59 13.22 13.54
N PRO A 673 5.46 13.10 12.82
CA PRO A 673 5.26 12.09 11.80
C PRO A 673 5.86 12.51 10.45
N VAL A 674 7.18 12.70 10.42
CA VAL A 674 7.87 13.29 9.26
C VAL A 674 9.16 12.56 8.89
N ILE A 675 9.54 12.68 7.62
CA ILE A 675 10.84 12.31 7.06
C ILE A 675 11.58 13.60 6.70
N LEU A 676 12.87 13.66 7.02
CA LEU A 676 13.72 14.79 6.64
C LEU A 676 14.60 14.38 5.46
N VAL A 677 14.71 15.23 4.45
CA VAL A 677 15.56 15.03 3.28
C VAL A 677 16.51 16.22 3.16
N THR A 678 17.81 15.96 3.24
CA THR A 678 18.84 17.00 3.26
C THR A 678 19.95 16.64 2.27
N ALA A 679 20.22 17.50 1.29
CA ALA A 679 21.35 17.30 0.40
C ALA A 679 22.67 17.70 1.07
N ILE A 680 23.75 17.01 0.71
CA ILE A 680 25.09 17.23 1.25
C ILE A 680 25.89 17.97 0.18
N CYS A 681 26.24 19.23 0.45
CA CYS A 681 27.01 20.07 -0.47
C CYS A 681 26.45 20.08 -1.91
N ALA A 682 25.14 20.31 -2.06
CA ALA A 682 24.50 20.35 -3.38
C ALA A 682 25.08 21.48 -4.25
N HIS A 683 25.35 21.17 -5.52
CA HIS A 683 25.82 22.16 -6.49
C HIS A 683 24.70 23.13 -6.91
N THR A 684 23.44 22.72 -6.78
CA THR A 684 22.30 23.60 -7.00
C THR A 684 22.08 24.52 -5.79
N LEU A 685 21.99 25.83 -6.03
CA LEU A 685 21.82 26.84 -4.98
C LEU A 685 20.39 26.87 -4.41
N SER A 686 19.42 26.23 -5.07
CA SER A 686 18.01 26.24 -4.70
C SER A 686 17.59 25.07 -3.82
N PHE A 687 18.38 23.99 -3.72
CA PHE A 687 17.99 22.85 -2.90
C PHE A 687 18.08 23.21 -1.41
N ARG A 688 16.94 23.09 -0.73
CA ARG A 688 16.81 23.31 0.71
C ARG A 688 16.39 21.99 1.37
N PRO A 689 16.69 21.79 2.67
CA PRO A 689 16.15 20.66 3.40
C PRO A 689 14.62 20.59 3.28
N ILE A 690 14.10 19.39 3.00
CA ILE A 690 12.68 19.11 2.77
C ILE A 690 12.16 18.28 3.94
N ILE A 691 10.95 18.59 4.40
CA ILE A 691 10.23 17.79 5.40
C ILE A 691 9.01 17.20 4.73
N LEU A 692 8.90 15.87 4.74
CA LEU A 692 7.85 15.10 4.08
C LEU A 692 7.06 14.28 5.10
N PRO A 693 5.82 13.85 4.79
CA PRO A 693 5.06 12.95 5.66
C PRO A 693 5.76 11.59 5.84
N ASP A 694 5.63 10.96 7.01
CA ASP A 694 6.12 9.59 7.28
C ASP A 694 5.41 8.48 6.46
N THR A 695 4.36 8.84 5.73
CA THR A 695 3.59 7.94 4.86
C THR A 695 4.11 7.87 3.41
N ILE A 696 5.09 8.72 3.04
CA ILE A 696 5.68 8.70 1.70
C ILE A 696 6.71 7.57 1.60
N VAL A 697 6.82 6.94 0.42
CA VAL A 697 7.96 6.09 0.10
C VAL A 697 8.94 6.84 -0.76
N LEU A 698 10.17 6.98 -0.27
CA LEU A 698 11.24 7.63 -1.00
C LEU A 698 12.08 6.60 -1.74
N ARG A 699 12.62 6.99 -2.88
CA ARG A 699 13.63 6.22 -3.60
C ARG A 699 14.76 7.15 -3.95
N MET A 700 15.99 6.73 -3.69
CA MET A 700 17.18 7.44 -4.15
C MET A 700 18.04 6.49 -4.99
N GLY A 701 18.25 6.86 -6.23
CA GLY A 701 18.88 6.01 -7.25
C GLY A 701 20.08 6.67 -7.91
N VAL A 702 20.96 5.83 -8.45
CA VAL A 702 22.07 6.28 -9.29
C VAL A 702 21.61 6.14 -10.74
N PRO A 703 21.42 7.22 -11.51
CA PRO A 703 20.94 7.11 -12.89
C PRO A 703 21.95 6.38 -13.79
N TYR A 704 21.48 5.78 -14.89
CA TYR A 704 22.31 4.95 -15.77
C TYR A 704 23.43 5.71 -16.47
N ASP A 705 23.24 7.01 -16.72
CA ASP A 705 24.21 7.93 -17.33
C ASP A 705 25.20 8.51 -16.31
N ALA A 706 25.07 8.15 -15.02
CA ALA A 706 25.97 8.62 -13.98
C ALA A 706 27.41 8.17 -14.25
N ARG A 707 28.34 9.11 -14.11
CA ARG A 707 29.78 8.88 -14.40
C ARG A 707 30.44 7.92 -13.40
N THR A 708 29.90 7.81 -12.20
CA THR A 708 30.47 7.04 -11.10
C THR A 708 29.38 6.38 -10.26
N SER A 709 29.73 5.29 -9.58
CA SER A 709 28.89 4.69 -8.54
C SER A 709 28.68 5.65 -7.36
N SER A 710 27.68 5.34 -6.53
CA SER A 710 27.47 6.00 -5.24
C SER A 710 27.45 4.96 -4.12
N TRP A 711 27.44 5.38 -2.87
CA TRP A 711 27.49 4.50 -1.70
C TRP A 711 26.35 4.82 -0.75
N ALA A 712 25.53 3.83 -0.46
CA ALA A 712 24.49 3.91 0.56
C ALA A 712 25.07 3.50 1.92
N SER A 713 24.88 4.33 2.95
CA SER A 713 25.20 4.04 4.34
C SER A 713 23.95 4.01 5.19
N PHE A 714 23.83 3.02 6.07
CA PHE A 714 22.68 2.76 6.92
C PHE A 714 23.07 2.99 8.39
N ASP A 715 22.51 3.99 9.06
CA ASP A 715 22.89 4.43 10.44
C ASP A 715 24.40 4.64 10.63
N GLY A 716 25.13 4.99 9.56
CA GLY A 716 26.58 5.16 9.56
C GLY A 716 27.38 3.85 9.80
N ARG A 717 26.79 2.69 9.54
CA ARG A 717 27.37 1.37 9.87
C ARG A 717 27.67 0.53 8.64
N GLU A 718 26.63 -0.02 8.04
CA GLU A 718 26.77 -0.82 6.84
C GLU A 718 26.85 0.12 5.65
N ARG A 719 27.76 -0.19 4.72
CA ARG A 719 27.96 0.61 3.53
C ARG A 719 27.92 -0.29 2.30
N VAL A 720 27.09 0.09 1.34
CA VAL A 720 26.85 -0.70 0.14
C VAL A 720 27.02 0.20 -1.07
N GLU A 721 27.88 -0.21 -2.00
CA GLU A 721 28.02 0.47 -3.28
C GLU A 721 26.77 0.24 -4.14
N LEU A 722 26.26 1.31 -4.73
CA LEU A 722 25.19 1.34 -5.72
C LEU A 722 25.79 1.65 -7.08
N GLN A 723 25.62 0.72 -8.02
CA GLN A 723 26.04 0.91 -9.40
C GLN A 723 24.99 1.76 -10.17
N PRO A 724 25.35 2.35 -11.32
CA PRO A 724 24.36 2.98 -12.20
C PRO A 724 23.17 2.05 -12.47
N GLY A 725 21.96 2.55 -12.26
CA GLY A 725 20.70 1.82 -12.26
C GLY A 725 20.23 1.31 -10.88
N ASP A 726 21.13 1.13 -9.90
CA ASP A 726 20.71 0.68 -8.56
C ASP A 726 20.04 1.81 -7.78
N TYR A 727 19.13 1.45 -6.88
CA TYR A 727 18.47 2.41 -5.99
C TYR A 727 18.14 1.84 -4.62
N VAL A 728 17.90 2.72 -3.65
CA VAL A 728 17.43 2.37 -2.31
C VAL A 728 16.00 2.87 -2.14
N THR A 729 15.10 1.96 -1.77
CA THR A 729 13.73 2.30 -1.33
C THR A 729 13.72 2.52 0.18
N VAL A 730 13.11 3.62 0.64
CA VAL A 730 13.02 4.01 2.05
C VAL A 730 11.56 4.21 2.44
N SER A 731 11.11 3.53 3.48
CA SER A 731 9.73 3.60 3.97
C SER A 731 9.66 3.51 5.50
N ALA A 732 8.59 4.01 6.11
CA ALA A 732 8.37 3.82 7.54
C ALA A 732 8.29 2.32 7.89
N SER A 733 9.06 1.92 8.90
CA SER A 733 9.10 0.55 9.39
C SER A 733 7.87 0.20 10.21
N ARG A 734 7.39 -1.03 10.03
CA ARG A 734 6.37 -1.66 10.87
C ARG A 734 6.86 -1.96 12.31
N TYR A 735 8.16 -1.87 12.54
CA TYR A 735 8.82 -2.20 13.80
C TYR A 735 9.46 -0.95 14.41
N PRO A 736 8.72 -0.13 15.18
CA PRO A 736 9.27 1.04 15.83
C PRO A 736 10.26 0.66 16.95
N PHE A 737 11.19 1.57 17.26
CA PHE A 737 12.14 1.39 18.34
C PHE A 737 11.51 1.82 19.68
N ALA A 738 11.38 0.89 20.62
CA ALA A 738 10.76 1.11 21.93
C ALA A 738 11.77 1.70 22.93
N ASN A 739 11.85 3.02 23.02
CA ASN A 739 12.76 3.71 23.95
C ASN A 739 12.12 3.93 25.32
N VAL A 740 12.77 3.51 26.40
CA VAL A 740 12.31 3.74 27.77
C VAL A 740 12.59 5.19 28.18
N LEU A 741 11.60 5.84 28.78
CA LEU A 741 11.68 7.22 29.25
C LEU A 741 11.88 7.33 30.77
N PRO A 742 12.61 8.35 31.25
CA PRO A 742 12.68 8.69 32.67
C PRO A 742 11.30 9.00 33.28
N GLN A 743 11.11 8.65 34.55
CA GLN A 743 9.86 8.94 35.25
C GLN A 743 9.70 10.45 35.50
N GLY A 744 8.52 11.01 35.20
CA GLY A 744 8.13 12.37 35.58
C GLY A 744 8.56 13.50 34.65
N ARG A 745 9.22 13.23 33.51
CA ARG A 745 9.72 14.26 32.56
C ARG A 745 9.04 14.21 31.18
N ARG A 746 7.72 14.05 31.15
CA ARG A 746 6.98 14.05 29.87
C ARG A 746 7.10 15.42 29.19
N GLY A 747 7.61 15.45 27.96
CA GLY A 747 7.70 16.64 27.11
C GLY A 747 8.91 17.56 27.35
N GLU A 748 9.48 17.57 28.56
CA GLU A 748 10.68 18.37 28.86
C GLU A 748 11.98 17.73 28.37
N ASP A 749 12.01 16.40 28.25
CA ASP A 749 13.25 15.66 27.95
C ASP A 749 13.89 16.06 26.63
N TRP A 750 13.12 16.27 25.56
CA TRP A 750 13.71 16.62 24.26
C TRP A 750 14.27 18.05 24.24
N VAL A 751 13.51 19.04 24.74
CA VAL A 751 13.96 20.43 24.81
C VAL A 751 15.16 20.56 25.75
N HIS A 752 15.13 19.86 26.89
CA HIS A 752 16.24 19.81 27.83
C HIS A 752 17.48 19.16 27.20
N SER A 753 17.32 18.04 26.48
CA SER A 753 18.41 17.39 25.75
C SER A 753 19.00 18.29 24.68
N ILE A 754 18.19 19.03 23.90
CA ILE A 754 18.73 20.00 22.94
C ILE A 754 19.47 21.15 23.65
N SER A 755 18.86 21.73 24.68
CA SER A 755 19.49 22.84 25.41
C SER A 755 20.82 22.41 26.05
N LYS A 756 20.89 21.19 26.58
CA LYS A 756 22.11 20.62 27.16
C LYS A 756 23.17 20.27 26.12
N THR A 757 22.79 19.61 25.03
CA THR A 757 23.74 19.05 24.06
C THR A 757 24.20 20.09 23.04
N LEU A 758 23.34 21.03 22.66
CA LEU A 758 23.64 22.09 21.68
C LEU A 758 23.82 23.48 22.31
N ASN A 759 23.75 23.61 23.65
CA ASN A 759 23.69 24.90 24.35
C ASN A 759 22.59 25.83 23.83
N TRP A 760 21.51 25.26 23.30
CA TRP A 760 20.45 25.99 22.61
C TRP A 760 19.72 26.95 23.57
N ASN A 761 19.57 28.21 23.13
CA ASN A 761 18.93 29.31 23.87
C ASN A 761 19.52 29.65 25.25
N SER A 762 20.79 29.29 25.51
CA SER A 762 21.50 29.68 26.75
C SER A 762 21.95 31.15 26.73
N ARG A 763 20.99 32.08 26.72
CA ARG A 763 21.28 33.53 26.80
C ARG A 763 21.29 33.99 28.25
N THR A 764 22.30 34.75 28.67
CA THR A 764 22.30 35.45 29.96
C THR A 764 21.13 36.43 29.96
N LYS A 765 20.22 36.35 30.95
CA LYS A 765 19.10 37.29 31.08
C LYS A 765 19.67 38.72 31.12
N GLN A 766 19.28 39.56 30.16
CA GLN A 766 19.62 40.98 30.20
C GLN A 766 19.00 41.58 31.47
N LYS A 767 19.79 42.37 32.21
CA LYS A 767 19.28 43.10 33.38
C LYS A 767 18.10 43.95 32.92
N SER A 768 16.99 43.88 33.65
CA SER A 768 15.86 44.77 33.41
C SER A 768 16.34 46.22 33.46
N PHE A 769 15.90 47.03 32.50
CA PHE A 769 16.08 48.49 32.61
C PHE A 769 15.41 48.94 33.92
N LYS A 770 16.19 49.62 34.76
CA LYS A 770 15.72 50.18 36.04
C LYS A 770 14.77 51.34 35.80
#